data_AF-A0A534RRI6-F1
#
_entry.id   AF-A0A534RRI6-F1
#
_cell.length_a   1.000
_cell.length_b   1.000
_cell.length_c   1.000
_cell.angle_alpha   90.00
_cell.angle_beta   90.00
_cell.angle_gamma   90.00
#
_symmetry.space_group_name_H-M   'P 1'
#
loop_
_entity.id
_entity.type
_entity.pdbx_description
1 polymer ?
#
loop_
_entity_poly.entity_id
_entity_poly.type
_entity_poly.pdbx_seq_one_letter_code
_entity_poly.pdbx_strand_id
1 'polypeptide(L)'
;MSRRFAVVALAALALAGPRSAAAVSNPCQNRIGASVLGYSKARMKAISACEDKRSKGTLPAATICRPQCSGGSTPQAPCRTDADCPGGGTCQPVTDPPTSARLSGIQSRFTNAIVRACPGSLPPIGPACDDSATNASTLAGCITAPLQDADVEPINIDTLTRTIYDSDAPIADVGLRKCQAAISRQARNYLGRRMKAIKKCEDKRVRALTPGPCPDATAEASMATARTKMDTGIRRFCSEAQLASTSPELKFGLPCESYKLVTYKRGPMNENTIPVQDRLIRCVTDASAGVVDRMMDIPYVDPETSEFTDGVAAGDGSPDGAIFWTRLPDSTAGAFLDVVLGADFTGPLVGGTPVAVSSNPGEDGTVKRSVTGLTPGTVYSYRFRQGIKTSRIGRLVTPPTPSSPAPVRLGWSGDSNAFFRPYTVLDEIRIPAVDAWLFIGDTIYGDDPRADGLDAMTLQDYYAKYRENREDASLRDIMAAAGTYVQWDDHEVRNDFAGASPIWTISPRVTNGNKAFRVYNPMRESTGDPKQLYRSFRWGSLAEFFLIDDRHYRSPKYTCCNTAAESGFVLNDDDTTCHTSGEAVSPSASCNTAMADSSRTILGAAQKAWLESGLMNSTATFKFIMNGPPITQLIFVPYDRWEAWPAERTEILDFITNNSLKNVVWLSTDLHGIVISPQRLDTATNSTHTTPEIVAGAIGMDPLFRELPPSILSFLPIIPSALPQVSEFDIDRFNVVTINVDPGAPAVARFDFLDRTGATIHSFSINAVP
;
A
#
# COMPACT_ATOMS: atom_id res chain seq x y z
N MET A 1 22.32 58.28 50.34
CA MET A 1 22.68 59.00 49.10
C MET A 1 23.12 57.98 48.05
N SER A 2 22.53 58.07 46.84
CA SER A 2 23.01 57.61 45.51
C SER A 2 23.45 56.13 45.32
N ARG A 3 22.73 55.19 44.68
CA ARG A 3 22.27 55.04 43.26
C ARG A 3 23.38 55.04 42.18
N ARG A 4 23.36 53.97 41.34
CA ARG A 4 23.73 53.84 39.89
C ARG A 4 25.22 53.64 39.54
N PHE A 5 25.68 52.83 38.57
CA PHE A 5 25.14 51.95 37.51
C PHE A 5 26.32 51.10 36.96
N ALA A 6 26.12 49.81 36.62
CA ALA A 6 26.62 49.17 35.38
C ALA A 6 26.19 47.69 35.30
N VAL A 7 25.57 47.36 34.17
CA VAL A 7 25.01 46.07 33.74
C VAL A 7 25.96 45.46 32.70
N VAL A 8 25.98 44.12 32.56
CA VAL A 8 26.00 43.32 31.30
C VAL A 8 26.84 42.04 31.41
N ALA A 9 26.20 40.92 31.00
CA ALA A 9 26.74 39.64 30.52
C ALA A 9 27.20 38.58 31.54
N LEU A 10 26.23 37.84 32.08
CA LEU A 10 26.40 36.45 32.51
C LEU A 10 25.21 35.62 31.99
N ALA A 11 25.15 35.50 30.67
CA ALA A 11 24.21 34.64 29.95
C ALA A 11 24.79 34.32 28.57
N ALA A 12 25.73 33.37 28.51
CA ALA A 12 26.09 32.60 27.32
C ALA A 12 27.33 31.72 27.62
N LEU A 13 27.15 30.61 28.34
CA LEU A 13 27.98 29.44 28.05
C LEU A 13 27.06 28.40 27.44
N ALA A 14 27.33 28.18 26.15
CA ALA A 14 26.52 27.41 25.23
C ALA A 14 26.50 25.93 25.59
N LEU A 15 25.29 25.39 25.55
CA LEU A 15 24.96 24.03 25.19
C LEU A 15 25.75 23.63 23.92
N ALA A 16 26.76 22.81 24.07
CA ALA A 16 27.32 22.02 22.99
C ALA A 16 27.38 20.57 23.45
N GLY A 17 26.21 19.95 23.55
CA GLY A 17 26.12 18.50 23.55
C GLY A 17 26.62 17.95 22.20
N PRO A 18 27.16 16.73 22.14
CA PRO A 18 27.56 16.12 20.89
C PRO A 18 26.37 16.11 19.93
N ARG A 19 26.56 16.69 18.75
CA ARG A 19 25.58 16.69 17.66
C ARG A 19 25.24 15.24 17.35
N SER A 20 24.01 14.84 17.66
CA SER A 20 23.33 13.71 17.03
C SER A 20 23.52 13.80 15.52
N ALA A 21 23.62 12.64 14.84
CA ALA A 21 23.77 12.53 13.39
C ALA A 21 22.92 13.59 12.67
N ALA A 22 23.56 14.42 11.86
CA ALA A 22 23.07 15.73 11.49
C ALA A 22 21.76 15.66 10.69
N ALA A 23 20.65 16.03 11.34
CA ALA A 23 19.42 16.37 10.64
C ALA A 23 19.71 17.49 9.62
N VAL A 24 19.19 17.31 8.41
CA VAL A 24 19.36 18.26 7.31
C VAL A 24 18.86 19.63 7.72
N SER A 25 19.60 20.70 7.40
CA SER A 25 19.02 22.04 7.60
C SER A 25 17.80 22.22 6.69
N ASN A 26 16.71 22.80 7.22
CA ASN A 26 15.50 23.14 6.46
C ASN A 26 15.80 23.83 5.10
N PRO A 27 16.79 24.74 4.98
CA PRO A 27 17.18 25.31 3.69
C PRO A 27 17.72 24.29 2.67
N CYS A 28 18.50 23.29 3.12
CA CYS A 28 19.05 22.25 2.25
C CYS A 28 17.94 21.32 1.73
N GLN A 29 17.06 20.76 2.58
CA GLN A 29 15.90 19.95 2.14
C GLN A 29 15.01 20.69 1.14
N ASN A 30 14.61 21.92 1.48
CA ASN A 30 13.79 22.76 0.60
C ASN A 30 14.43 22.97 -0.77
N ARG A 31 15.77 23.07 -0.83
CA ARG A 31 16.51 23.22 -2.07
C ARG A 31 16.67 21.92 -2.83
N ILE A 32 16.82 20.78 -2.16
CA ILE A 32 16.81 19.46 -2.79
C ILE A 32 15.47 19.28 -3.49
N GLY A 33 14.34 19.46 -2.80
CA GLY A 33 13.01 19.32 -3.39
C GLY A 33 12.75 20.28 -4.56
N ALA A 34 13.24 21.53 -4.49
CA ALA A 34 13.15 22.47 -5.62
C ALA A 34 13.99 22.01 -6.83
N SER A 35 15.18 21.46 -6.56
CA SER A 35 16.10 20.98 -7.60
C SER A 35 15.58 19.70 -8.25
N VAL A 36 15.00 18.76 -7.47
CA VAL A 36 14.34 17.55 -7.98
C VAL A 36 13.22 17.94 -8.94
N LEU A 37 12.27 18.78 -8.51
CA LEU A 37 11.19 19.29 -9.37
C LEU A 37 11.71 19.90 -10.68
N GLY A 38 12.75 20.73 -10.59
CA GLY A 38 13.35 21.39 -11.75
C GLY A 38 14.02 20.40 -12.70
N TYR A 39 14.77 19.44 -12.15
CA TYR A 39 15.46 18.38 -12.86
C TYR A 39 14.48 17.48 -13.61
N SER A 40 13.50 16.90 -12.90
CA SER A 40 12.50 15.97 -13.43
C SER A 40 11.77 16.54 -14.64
N LYS A 41 11.26 17.78 -14.50
CA LYS A 41 10.55 18.46 -15.59
C LYS A 41 11.44 18.75 -16.79
N ALA A 42 12.70 19.16 -16.55
CA ALA A 42 13.63 19.51 -17.61
C ALA A 42 14.11 18.27 -18.37
N ARG A 43 14.38 17.16 -17.65
CA ARG A 43 14.78 15.87 -18.19
C ARG A 43 13.66 15.28 -19.05
N MET A 44 12.46 15.12 -18.50
CA MET A 44 11.31 14.59 -19.26
C MET A 44 11.04 15.44 -20.51
N LYS A 45 11.12 16.78 -20.40
CA LYS A 45 10.97 17.67 -21.58
C LYS A 45 12.05 17.45 -22.65
N ALA A 46 13.29 17.17 -22.25
CA ALA A 46 14.38 16.93 -23.20
C ALA A 46 14.17 15.60 -23.94
N ILE A 47 13.90 14.53 -23.20
CA ILE A 47 13.67 13.19 -23.76
C ILE A 47 12.44 13.19 -24.67
N SER A 48 11.30 13.69 -24.19
CA SER A 48 10.08 13.76 -25.00
C SER A 48 10.25 14.57 -26.29
N ALA A 49 11.09 15.62 -26.28
CA ALA A 49 11.35 16.39 -27.49
C ALA A 49 12.17 15.60 -28.54
N CYS A 50 13.05 14.70 -28.09
CA CYS A 50 13.74 13.76 -28.96
C CYS A 50 12.78 12.68 -29.48
N GLU A 51 11.98 12.09 -28.59
CA GLU A 51 10.99 11.07 -28.95
C GLU A 51 9.93 11.58 -29.92
N ASP A 52 9.43 12.81 -29.73
CA ASP A 52 8.51 13.46 -30.66
C ASP A 52 9.12 13.65 -32.05
N LYS A 53 10.43 13.92 -32.13
CA LYS A 53 11.15 14.05 -33.40
C LYS A 53 11.36 12.69 -34.07
N ARG A 54 11.71 11.66 -33.30
CA ARG A 54 11.87 10.26 -33.75
C ARG A 54 10.54 9.72 -34.28
N SER A 55 9.46 9.90 -33.52
CA SER A 55 8.09 9.49 -33.89
C SER A 55 7.57 10.20 -35.14
N LYS A 56 8.04 11.42 -35.43
CA LYS A 56 7.75 12.16 -36.68
C LYS A 56 8.61 11.74 -37.87
N GLY A 57 9.64 10.89 -37.67
CA GLY A 57 10.62 10.55 -38.70
C GLY A 57 11.65 11.65 -39.00
N THR A 58 11.75 12.68 -38.15
CA THR A 58 12.76 13.75 -38.30
C THR A 58 14.13 13.35 -37.73
N LEU A 59 14.16 12.28 -36.94
CA LEU A 59 15.37 11.59 -36.49
C LEU A 59 15.28 10.12 -36.96
N PRO A 60 16.41 9.44 -37.21
CA PRO A 60 16.42 8.00 -37.53
C PRO A 60 15.71 7.17 -36.47
N ALA A 61 15.06 6.07 -36.87
CA ALA A 61 14.35 5.17 -35.95
C ALA A 61 15.25 4.58 -34.85
N ALA A 62 16.51 4.29 -35.20
CA ALA A 62 17.55 3.82 -34.29
C ALA A 62 18.12 4.89 -33.33
N THR A 63 17.59 6.12 -33.37
CA THR A 63 18.03 7.18 -32.45
C THR A 63 17.60 6.84 -31.02
N ILE A 64 18.54 6.83 -30.09
CA ILE A 64 18.32 6.57 -28.68
C ILE A 64 18.15 7.92 -27.99
N CYS A 65 16.94 8.19 -27.49
CA CYS A 65 16.56 9.47 -26.89
C CYS A 65 16.72 9.50 -25.36
N ARG A 66 16.93 8.34 -24.74
CA ARG A 66 17.14 8.11 -23.31
C ARG A 66 18.10 6.93 -23.13
N PRO A 67 18.91 6.87 -22.06
CA PRO A 67 19.70 5.69 -21.77
C PRO A 67 18.81 4.44 -21.67
N GLN A 68 19.18 3.36 -22.36
CA GLN A 68 18.35 2.15 -22.39
C GLN A 68 19.17 0.89 -22.68
N CYS A 69 18.70 -0.25 -22.18
CA CYS A 69 19.34 -1.54 -22.41
C CYS A 69 19.24 -2.01 -23.86
N SER A 70 20.33 -2.59 -24.36
CA SER A 70 20.40 -3.34 -25.61
C SER A 70 20.81 -4.78 -25.30
N GLY A 71 19.99 -5.73 -25.76
CA GLY A 71 20.07 -7.13 -25.32
C GLY A 71 19.48 -7.35 -23.93
N GLY A 72 19.71 -8.54 -23.35
CA GLY A 72 19.14 -8.94 -22.06
C GLY A 72 17.70 -9.45 -22.15
N SER A 73 17.11 -9.77 -20.99
CA SER A 73 15.70 -10.22 -20.87
C SER A 73 14.69 -9.08 -21.06
N THR A 74 15.09 -7.83 -20.80
CA THR A 74 14.24 -6.63 -20.95
C THR A 74 14.92 -5.55 -21.80
N PRO A 75 14.91 -5.65 -23.14
CA PRO A 75 15.41 -4.61 -24.02
C PRO A 75 14.71 -3.27 -23.78
N GLN A 76 15.42 -2.16 -24.01
CA GLN A 76 14.94 -0.79 -23.81
C GLN A 76 14.59 -0.41 -22.36
N ALA A 77 14.85 -1.30 -21.38
CA ALA A 77 14.76 -0.95 -19.97
C ALA A 77 15.67 0.24 -19.65
N PRO A 78 15.24 1.17 -18.78
CA PRO A 78 16.10 2.26 -18.32
C PRO A 78 17.38 1.70 -17.71
N CYS A 79 18.51 2.33 -17.96
CA CYS A 79 19.81 1.87 -17.45
C CYS A 79 20.76 3.04 -17.21
N ARG A 80 21.81 2.80 -16.43
CA ARG A 80 22.99 3.68 -16.36
C ARG A 80 24.27 2.95 -16.69
N THR A 81 24.32 1.69 -16.29
CA THR A 81 25.44 0.76 -16.45
C THR A 81 24.91 -0.55 -17.01
N ASP A 82 25.81 -1.38 -17.53
CA ASP A 82 25.44 -2.71 -18.03
C ASP A 82 24.85 -3.60 -16.92
N ALA A 83 25.20 -3.35 -15.66
CA ALA A 83 24.61 -4.05 -14.51
C ALA A 83 23.13 -3.76 -14.31
N ASP A 84 22.63 -2.63 -14.82
CA ASP A 84 21.21 -2.28 -14.77
C ASP A 84 20.40 -2.96 -15.89
N CYS A 85 21.01 -3.84 -16.70
CA CYS A 85 20.36 -4.53 -17.80
C CYS A 85 20.08 -5.99 -17.46
N PRO A 86 18.82 -6.34 -17.13
CA PRO A 86 18.40 -7.69 -16.80
C PRO A 86 18.83 -8.71 -17.87
N GLY A 87 19.34 -9.86 -17.45
CA GLY A 87 19.79 -10.92 -18.35
C GLY A 87 21.08 -10.64 -19.11
N GLY A 88 21.91 -9.68 -18.67
CA GLY A 88 23.27 -9.46 -19.20
C GLY A 88 23.33 -8.59 -20.46
N GLY A 89 22.49 -7.56 -20.57
CA GLY A 89 22.51 -6.58 -21.66
C GLY A 89 23.57 -5.48 -21.51
N THR A 90 23.62 -4.55 -22.47
CA THR A 90 24.50 -3.36 -22.43
C THR A 90 23.69 -2.08 -22.35
N CYS A 91 24.12 -1.14 -21.52
CA CYS A 91 23.46 0.15 -21.39
C CYS A 91 23.91 1.10 -22.48
N GLN A 92 22.98 1.45 -23.38
CA GLN A 92 23.26 2.31 -24.52
C GLN A 92 23.01 3.78 -24.17
N PRO A 93 23.94 4.71 -24.51
CA PRO A 93 23.77 6.12 -24.24
C PRO A 93 22.82 6.80 -25.23
N VAL A 94 22.43 8.04 -24.92
CA VAL A 94 21.65 8.89 -25.83
C VAL A 94 22.47 9.23 -27.08
N THR A 95 21.96 8.86 -28.26
CA THR A 95 22.67 9.05 -29.53
C THR A 95 22.34 10.36 -30.24
N ASP A 96 21.26 11.07 -29.87
CA ASP A 96 20.97 12.43 -30.37
C ASP A 96 21.87 13.48 -29.67
N PRO A 97 22.84 14.12 -30.36
CA PRO A 97 23.79 15.02 -29.71
C PRO A 97 23.15 16.24 -29.02
N PRO A 98 22.15 16.94 -29.59
CA PRO A 98 21.45 18.02 -28.91
C PRO A 98 20.78 17.57 -27.61
N THR A 99 20.15 16.39 -27.60
CA THR A 99 19.51 15.83 -26.40
C THR A 99 20.55 15.43 -25.37
N SER A 100 21.62 14.76 -25.78
CA SER A 100 22.75 14.39 -24.90
C SER A 100 23.36 15.62 -24.21
N ALA A 101 23.72 16.66 -24.97
CA ALA A 101 24.25 17.91 -24.42
C ALA A 101 23.28 18.59 -23.44
N ARG A 102 21.98 18.55 -23.75
CA ARG A 102 20.94 19.12 -22.89
C ARG A 102 20.81 18.35 -21.57
N LEU A 103 20.81 17.02 -21.61
CA LEU A 103 20.73 16.17 -20.42
C LEU A 103 21.95 16.36 -19.52
N SER A 104 23.15 16.40 -20.08
CA SER A 104 24.38 16.72 -19.33
C SER A 104 24.29 18.08 -18.66
N GLY A 105 23.82 19.11 -19.38
CA GLY A 105 23.63 20.44 -18.80
C GLY A 105 22.56 20.48 -17.70
N ILE A 106 21.50 19.66 -17.80
CA ILE A 106 20.50 19.51 -16.73
C ILE A 106 21.12 18.88 -15.49
N GLN A 107 21.91 17.81 -15.66
CA GLN A 107 22.65 17.14 -14.58
C GLN A 107 23.59 18.10 -13.86
N SER A 108 24.45 18.81 -14.59
CA SER A 108 25.40 19.76 -13.99
C SER A 108 24.70 20.87 -13.21
N ARG A 109 23.58 21.40 -13.72
CA ARG A 109 22.81 22.42 -12.98
C ARG A 109 22.20 21.88 -11.70
N PHE A 110 21.70 20.64 -11.72
CA PHE A 110 21.17 19.98 -10.53
C PHE A 110 22.28 19.79 -9.48
N THR A 111 23.38 19.12 -9.85
CA THR A 111 24.52 18.89 -8.94
C THR A 111 25.04 20.20 -8.35
N ASN A 112 25.26 21.23 -9.17
CA ASN A 112 25.71 22.54 -8.70
C ASN A 112 24.70 23.23 -7.77
N ALA A 113 23.39 23.00 -7.96
CA ALA A 113 22.37 23.56 -7.08
C ALA A 113 22.37 22.89 -5.70
N ILE A 114 22.61 21.57 -5.63
CA ILE A 114 22.71 20.83 -4.37
C ILE A 114 23.99 21.18 -3.63
N VAL A 115 25.15 21.12 -4.30
CA VAL A 115 26.47 21.44 -3.69
C VAL A 115 26.48 22.83 -3.03
N ARG A 116 25.86 23.82 -3.67
CA ARG A 116 25.79 25.19 -3.11
C ARG A 116 24.89 25.31 -1.89
N ALA A 117 23.87 24.46 -1.77
CA ALA A 117 22.83 24.60 -0.74
C ALA A 117 23.01 23.67 0.44
N CYS A 118 23.78 22.60 0.27
CA CYS A 118 24.05 21.58 1.27
C CYS A 118 25.58 21.47 1.45
N PRO A 119 26.23 22.41 2.16
CA PRO A 119 27.66 22.35 2.40
C PRO A 119 28.00 21.19 3.35
N GLY A 120 28.86 20.27 2.92
CA GLY A 120 29.27 19.07 3.69
C GLY A 120 28.79 17.76 3.07
N SER A 121 28.77 16.68 3.88
CA SER A 121 28.11 15.43 3.52
C SER A 121 26.60 15.63 3.50
N LEU A 122 25.91 15.00 2.54
CA LEU A 122 24.46 14.92 2.62
C LEU A 122 24.09 14.06 3.85
N PRO A 123 22.96 14.38 4.50
CA PRO A 123 22.35 13.47 5.49
C PRO A 123 22.05 12.11 4.85
N PRO A 124 21.71 11.08 5.64
CA PRO A 124 20.95 9.94 5.13
C PRO A 124 19.74 10.49 4.35
N ILE A 125 19.66 10.13 3.08
CA ILE A 125 18.58 10.52 2.18
C ILE A 125 17.70 9.28 2.13
N GLY A 126 16.42 9.48 2.37
CA GLY A 126 15.45 8.45 2.75
C GLY A 126 15.53 7.13 1.97
N PRO A 127 14.83 6.09 2.45
CA PRO A 127 15.02 4.70 2.04
C PRO A 127 14.97 4.48 0.52
N ALA A 128 14.29 5.34 -0.25
CA ALA A 128 14.31 5.37 -1.71
C ALA A 128 15.72 5.53 -2.37
N CYS A 129 16.76 5.89 -1.60
CA CYS A 129 18.15 5.94 -2.03
C CYS A 129 19.07 4.95 -1.29
N ASP A 130 18.54 4.00 -0.53
CA ASP A 130 19.27 3.01 0.28
C ASP A 130 20.31 3.66 1.21
N ASP A 131 20.07 4.89 1.65
CA ASP A 131 21.03 5.77 2.34
C ASP A 131 22.39 5.97 1.61
N SER A 132 22.53 5.49 0.37
CA SER A 132 23.76 5.52 -0.42
C SER A 132 24.12 6.93 -0.91
N ALA A 133 23.14 7.84 -0.93
CA ALA A 133 23.26 9.19 -1.47
C ALA A 133 23.96 10.18 -0.52
N THR A 134 25.23 9.93 -0.21
CA THR A 134 26.06 10.73 0.72
C THR A 134 26.55 12.08 0.18
N ASN A 135 26.39 12.37 -1.11
CA ASN A 135 26.79 13.65 -1.72
C ASN A 135 25.94 14.00 -2.95
N ALA A 136 26.10 15.23 -3.45
CA ALA A 136 25.29 15.75 -4.56
C ALA A 136 25.37 14.92 -5.85
N SER A 137 26.49 14.22 -6.09
CA SER A 137 26.66 13.34 -7.24
C SER A 137 25.89 12.04 -7.06
N THR A 138 26.00 11.39 -5.89
CA THR A 138 25.29 10.13 -5.60
C THR A 138 23.78 10.33 -5.47
N LEU A 139 23.33 11.48 -4.95
CA LEU A 139 21.91 11.88 -4.98
C LEU A 139 21.37 12.08 -6.40
N ALA A 140 22.13 12.77 -7.25
CA ALA A 140 21.77 12.98 -8.65
C ALA A 140 21.80 11.67 -9.44
N GLY A 141 22.66 10.74 -9.01
CA GLY A 141 22.51 9.31 -9.20
C GLY A 141 21.12 8.92 -8.75
N CYS A 142 20.89 8.49 -7.51
CA CYS A 142 19.63 7.96 -6.96
C CYS A 142 18.33 8.39 -7.70
N ILE A 143 18.07 9.69 -7.88
CA ILE A 143 16.88 10.25 -8.56
C ILE A 143 16.64 9.70 -9.99
N THR A 144 17.69 9.23 -10.65
CA THR A 144 17.71 8.70 -12.02
C THR A 144 17.86 7.18 -12.08
N ALA A 145 17.75 6.47 -10.95
CA ALA A 145 18.08 5.05 -10.88
C ALA A 145 16.98 4.24 -11.53
N PRO A 146 17.30 3.34 -12.48
CA PRO A 146 16.52 2.13 -12.61
C PRO A 146 16.59 1.39 -11.27
N LEU A 147 15.47 0.89 -10.75
CA LEU A 147 15.49 -0.17 -9.74
C LEU A 147 16.19 -1.37 -10.37
N GLN A 148 16.97 -2.09 -9.56
CA GLN A 148 17.83 -3.17 -10.05
C GLN A 148 17.09 -4.50 -10.28
N ASP A 149 15.77 -4.53 -10.06
CA ASP A 149 14.98 -5.75 -10.23
C ASP A 149 14.25 -5.79 -11.57
N ALA A 150 14.26 -6.97 -12.22
CA ALA A 150 13.64 -7.22 -13.51
C ALA A 150 12.10 -7.27 -13.41
N ASP A 151 11.57 -7.57 -12.23
CA ASP A 151 10.17 -7.89 -12.02
C ASP A 151 9.31 -6.68 -11.61
N VAL A 152 9.93 -5.54 -11.29
CA VAL A 152 9.19 -4.31 -10.97
C VAL A 152 9.80 -3.11 -11.68
N GLU A 153 8.95 -2.41 -12.42
CA GLU A 153 9.40 -1.27 -13.20
C GLU A 153 9.95 -0.13 -12.34
N PRO A 154 11.15 0.38 -12.66
CA PRO A 154 11.70 1.52 -11.97
C PRO A 154 10.76 2.72 -12.08
N ILE A 155 10.20 3.23 -11.00
CA ILE A 155 9.29 4.37 -11.10
C ILE A 155 10.10 5.68 -11.13
N ASN A 156 10.69 6.02 -12.30
CA ASN A 156 11.47 7.24 -12.54
C ASN A 156 11.07 7.97 -13.84
N ILE A 157 11.70 9.09 -14.16
CA ILE A 157 11.37 9.92 -15.33
C ILE A 157 11.61 9.22 -16.67
N ASP A 158 12.63 8.38 -16.76
CA ASP A 158 12.98 7.67 -17.98
C ASP A 158 11.97 6.54 -18.23
N THR A 159 11.55 5.84 -17.18
CA THR A 159 10.46 4.86 -17.24
C THR A 159 9.14 5.51 -17.59
N LEU A 160 8.76 6.62 -16.96
CA LEU A 160 7.54 7.36 -17.33
C LEU A 160 7.54 7.76 -18.80
N THR A 161 8.72 8.09 -19.33
CA THR A 161 8.86 8.43 -20.74
C THR A 161 8.78 7.17 -21.61
N ARG A 162 9.35 6.03 -21.19
CA ARG A 162 9.17 4.71 -21.84
C ARG A 162 7.70 4.29 -21.88
N THR A 163 6.96 4.42 -20.78
CA THR A 163 5.52 4.13 -20.70
C THR A 163 4.73 4.85 -21.81
N ILE A 164 5.16 6.07 -22.19
CA ILE A 164 4.50 6.89 -23.21
C ILE A 164 5.08 6.68 -24.62
N TYR A 165 6.36 6.32 -24.73
CA TYR A 165 7.10 6.21 -25.99
C TYR A 165 7.81 4.85 -26.10
N ASP A 166 7.09 3.87 -26.64
CA ASP A 166 7.56 2.49 -26.86
C ASP A 166 7.51 2.06 -28.34
N SER A 167 7.38 3.02 -29.26
CA SER A 167 7.40 2.74 -30.69
C SER A 167 8.84 2.59 -31.22
N ASP A 168 9.13 1.47 -31.89
CA ASP A 168 10.40 1.23 -32.59
C ASP A 168 10.50 1.96 -33.94
N ALA A 169 9.39 2.49 -34.45
CA ALA A 169 9.26 3.11 -35.76
C ALA A 169 8.49 4.44 -35.71
N PRO A 170 8.66 5.31 -36.72
CA PRO A 170 7.83 6.51 -36.87
C PRO A 170 6.34 6.16 -36.98
N ILE A 171 5.51 7.03 -36.41
CA ILE A 171 4.04 6.93 -36.45
C ILE A 171 3.55 7.66 -37.71
N ALA A 172 2.85 6.99 -38.63
CA ALA A 172 2.43 7.59 -39.89
C ALA A 172 1.22 8.52 -39.72
N ASP A 173 0.29 8.20 -38.82
CA ASP A 173 -0.90 9.02 -38.56
C ASP A 173 -0.59 10.30 -37.78
N VAL A 174 -0.96 11.45 -38.36
CA VAL A 174 -0.72 12.79 -37.77
C VAL A 174 -1.51 12.99 -36.48
N GLY A 175 -2.73 12.45 -36.40
CA GLY A 175 -3.60 12.51 -35.23
C GLY A 175 -3.02 11.71 -34.06
N LEU A 176 -2.54 10.49 -34.30
CA LEU A 176 -1.86 9.65 -33.31
C LEU A 176 -0.58 10.30 -32.79
N ARG A 177 0.23 10.90 -33.68
CA ARG A 177 1.39 11.71 -33.23
C ARG A 177 0.99 12.87 -32.33
N LYS A 178 -0.11 13.56 -32.66
CA LYS A 178 -0.64 14.65 -31.81
C LYS A 178 -1.16 14.13 -30.47
N CYS A 179 -1.78 12.95 -30.47
CA CYS A 179 -2.23 12.27 -29.27
C CYS A 179 -1.04 11.91 -28.35
N GLN A 180 -0.04 11.18 -28.86
CA GLN A 180 1.15 10.80 -28.07
C GLN A 180 1.88 12.01 -27.49
N ALA A 181 2.11 13.04 -28.32
CA ALA A 181 2.74 14.28 -27.87
C ALA A 181 1.87 15.03 -26.84
N ALA A 182 0.54 14.92 -26.92
CA ALA A 182 -0.37 15.46 -25.92
C ALA A 182 -0.26 14.69 -24.60
N ILE A 183 -0.28 13.36 -24.61
CA ILE A 183 -0.10 12.50 -23.42
C ILE A 183 1.18 12.88 -22.69
N SER A 184 2.31 12.86 -23.40
CA SER A 184 3.61 13.29 -22.87
C SER A 184 3.60 14.70 -22.28
N ARG A 185 3.02 15.67 -23.00
CA ARG A 185 2.91 17.05 -22.51
C ARG A 185 2.04 17.15 -21.27
N GLN A 186 0.90 16.46 -21.22
CA GLN A 186 -0.01 16.52 -20.09
C GLN A 186 0.55 15.78 -18.87
N ALA A 187 1.16 14.61 -19.04
CA ALA A 187 1.88 13.90 -17.99
C ALA A 187 2.97 14.80 -17.37
N ARG A 188 3.80 15.46 -18.19
CA ARG A 188 4.80 16.45 -17.72
C ARG A 188 4.18 17.62 -16.94
N ASN A 189 3.01 18.09 -17.36
CA ASN A 189 2.31 19.19 -16.69
C ASN A 189 1.71 18.74 -15.35
N TYR A 190 1.12 17.55 -15.33
CA TYR A 190 0.57 16.92 -14.13
C TYR A 190 1.68 16.68 -13.11
N LEU A 191 2.76 16.01 -13.51
CA LEU A 191 3.96 15.78 -12.71
C LEU A 191 4.45 17.07 -12.06
N GLY A 192 4.64 18.12 -12.87
CA GLY A 192 5.13 19.40 -12.36
C GLY A 192 4.17 20.15 -11.44
N ARG A 193 2.85 19.87 -11.50
CA ARG A 193 1.84 20.46 -10.61
C ARG A 193 1.69 19.66 -9.33
N ARG A 194 1.65 18.32 -9.42
CA ARG A 194 1.59 17.40 -8.28
C ARG A 194 2.82 17.56 -7.38
N MET A 195 4.03 17.50 -7.95
CA MET A 195 5.27 17.78 -7.21
C MET A 195 5.26 19.17 -6.55
N LYS A 196 4.71 20.19 -7.20
CA LYS A 196 4.61 21.53 -6.61
C LYS A 196 3.61 21.58 -5.45
N ALA A 197 2.54 20.79 -5.50
CA ALA A 197 1.57 20.68 -4.42
C ALA A 197 2.18 20.00 -3.19
N ILE A 198 2.79 18.82 -3.38
CA ILE A 198 3.49 18.08 -2.32
C ILE A 198 4.59 18.94 -1.72
N LYS A 199 5.47 19.53 -2.55
CA LYS A 199 6.53 20.43 -2.09
C LYS A 199 6.00 21.57 -1.22
N LYS A 200 4.88 22.19 -1.60
CA LYS A 200 4.31 23.29 -0.81
C LYS A 200 3.81 22.81 0.54
N CYS A 201 3.24 21.61 0.61
CA CYS A 201 2.85 21.00 1.87
C CYS A 201 4.11 20.77 2.72
N GLU A 202 5.11 20.11 2.15
CA GLU A 202 6.38 19.80 2.82
C GLU A 202 7.13 21.06 3.29
N ASP A 203 7.14 22.12 2.48
CA ASP A 203 7.72 23.42 2.86
C ASP A 203 7.01 24.03 4.09
N LYS A 204 5.69 23.83 4.25
CA LYS A 204 4.97 24.24 5.46
C LYS A 204 5.35 23.33 6.62
N ARG A 205 5.43 22.01 6.36
CA ARG A 205 5.75 20.99 7.35
C ARG A 205 7.12 21.23 7.97
N VAL A 206 8.14 21.38 7.14
CA VAL A 206 9.51 21.67 7.60
C VAL A 206 9.61 23.02 8.36
N ARG A 207 8.69 23.97 8.17
CA ARG A 207 8.72 25.31 8.81
C ARG A 207 7.92 25.44 10.10
N ALA A 208 7.00 24.53 10.39
CA ALA A 208 6.09 24.66 11.53
C ALA A 208 6.54 23.80 12.73
N LEU A 209 6.16 24.21 13.95
CA LEU A 209 6.51 23.51 15.19
C LEU A 209 5.68 22.22 15.42
N THR A 210 4.49 22.12 14.82
CA THR A 210 3.60 20.95 14.87
C THR A 210 2.83 20.80 13.56
N PRO A 211 3.50 20.48 12.45
CA PRO A 211 2.80 20.29 11.20
C PRO A 211 2.32 18.85 11.08
N GLY A 212 1.06 18.68 10.69
CA GLY A 212 0.57 17.39 10.26
C GLY A 212 1.33 16.86 9.03
N PRO A 213 1.16 15.58 8.71
CA PRO A 213 1.85 14.97 7.60
C PRO A 213 1.28 15.43 6.24
N CYS A 214 2.04 15.19 5.17
CA CYS A 214 1.70 15.58 3.81
C CYS A 214 1.30 14.36 2.96
N PRO A 215 0.47 14.53 1.91
CA PRO A 215 -0.25 15.75 1.52
C PRO A 215 -1.27 16.21 2.57
N ASP A 216 -1.50 17.53 2.66
CA ASP A 216 -2.63 18.13 3.38
C ASP A 216 -3.84 18.30 2.42
N ALA A 217 -5.02 18.61 2.95
CA ALA A 217 -6.23 18.80 2.14
C ALA A 217 -6.07 19.86 1.02
N THR A 218 -5.17 20.85 1.21
CA THR A 218 -4.88 21.86 0.18
C THR A 218 -4.03 21.28 -0.96
N ALA A 219 -3.06 20.43 -0.62
CA ALA A 219 -2.24 19.70 -1.57
C ALA A 219 -3.11 18.73 -2.38
N GLU A 220 -3.95 17.91 -1.74
CA GLU A 220 -4.91 17.03 -2.43
C GLU A 220 -5.80 17.77 -3.42
N ALA A 221 -6.46 18.85 -3.00
CA ALA A 221 -7.29 19.65 -3.89
C ALA A 221 -6.51 20.20 -5.10
N SER A 222 -5.24 20.56 -4.89
CA SER A 222 -4.34 20.98 -5.97
C SER A 222 -3.95 19.84 -6.90
N MET A 223 -3.74 18.63 -6.37
CA MET A 223 -3.41 17.42 -7.12
C MET A 223 -4.61 16.94 -7.94
N ALA A 224 -5.81 16.91 -7.34
CA ALA A 224 -7.07 16.62 -8.03
C ALA A 224 -7.30 17.60 -9.19
N THR A 225 -7.11 18.90 -8.96
CA THR A 225 -7.18 19.92 -10.03
C THR A 225 -6.15 19.67 -11.14
N ALA A 226 -4.93 19.24 -10.77
CA ALA A 226 -3.90 18.92 -11.75
C ALA A 226 -4.28 17.72 -12.60
N ARG A 227 -4.87 16.68 -11.97
CA ARG A 227 -5.38 15.46 -12.61
C ARG A 227 -6.50 15.78 -13.60
N THR A 228 -7.53 16.52 -13.18
CA THR A 228 -8.64 16.94 -14.07
C THR A 228 -8.11 17.65 -15.32
N LYS A 229 -7.12 18.55 -15.16
CA LYS A 229 -6.50 19.24 -16.30
C LYS A 229 -5.70 18.31 -17.19
N MET A 230 -5.09 17.26 -16.65
CA MET A 230 -4.38 16.25 -17.43
C MET A 230 -5.37 15.46 -18.27
N ASP A 231 -6.40 14.89 -17.64
CA ASP A 231 -7.50 14.16 -18.28
C ASP A 231 -8.08 14.99 -19.43
N THR A 232 -8.61 16.19 -19.15
CA THR A 232 -9.21 17.07 -20.17
C THR A 232 -8.22 17.36 -21.30
N GLY A 233 -6.94 17.51 -20.96
CA GLY A 233 -5.88 17.78 -21.90
C GLY A 233 -5.52 16.58 -22.79
N ILE A 234 -5.68 15.35 -22.32
CA ILE A 234 -5.49 14.12 -23.11
C ILE A 234 -6.71 13.89 -23.99
N ARG A 235 -7.92 13.96 -23.43
CA ARG A 235 -9.17 13.72 -24.16
C ARG A 235 -9.36 14.63 -25.37
N ARG A 236 -8.84 15.86 -25.29
CA ARG A 236 -8.88 16.83 -26.40
C ARG A 236 -8.12 16.37 -27.64
N PHE A 237 -7.10 15.53 -27.51
CA PHE A 237 -6.18 15.17 -28.61
C PHE A 237 -6.15 13.67 -28.94
N CYS A 238 -6.76 12.83 -28.10
CA CYS A 238 -6.80 11.39 -28.25
C CYS A 238 -8.25 10.95 -28.25
N SER A 239 -8.84 10.59 -29.39
CA SER A 239 -10.23 10.08 -29.41
C SER A 239 -10.29 8.57 -29.17
N GLU A 240 -11.45 8.07 -28.73
CA GLU A 240 -11.71 6.63 -28.61
C GLU A 240 -11.43 5.88 -29.93
N ALA A 241 -11.92 6.40 -31.06
CA ALA A 241 -11.70 5.76 -32.36
C ALA A 241 -10.20 5.69 -32.73
N GLN A 242 -9.42 6.72 -32.39
CA GLN A 242 -7.97 6.75 -32.60
C GLN A 242 -7.26 5.70 -31.74
N LEU A 243 -7.61 5.58 -30.46
CA LEU A 243 -6.97 4.63 -29.53
C LEU A 243 -7.45 3.17 -29.71
N ALA A 244 -8.69 2.97 -30.15
CA ALA A 244 -9.24 1.64 -30.40
C ALA A 244 -8.67 1.02 -31.69
N SER A 245 -8.34 1.83 -32.69
CA SER A 245 -7.78 1.38 -33.97
C SER A 245 -6.25 1.29 -33.98
N THR A 246 -5.58 1.67 -32.89
CA THR A 246 -4.11 1.60 -32.80
C THR A 246 -3.60 0.18 -32.59
N SER A 247 -3.37 -0.50 -33.72
CA SER A 247 -2.30 -1.48 -33.87
C SER A 247 -1.78 -1.37 -35.31
N PRO A 248 -0.46 -1.13 -35.55
CA PRO A 248 0.67 -1.13 -34.60
C PRO A 248 1.25 0.27 -34.26
N GLU A 249 0.65 1.38 -34.68
CA GLU A 249 1.35 2.68 -34.70
C GLU A 249 1.59 3.33 -33.32
N LEU A 250 0.73 3.12 -32.31
CA LEU A 250 0.91 3.70 -30.97
C LEU A 250 1.10 2.56 -29.95
N LYS A 251 2.35 2.30 -29.57
CA LYS A 251 2.72 1.37 -28.50
C LYS A 251 2.98 2.14 -27.21
N PHE A 252 2.30 1.75 -26.15
CA PHE A 252 2.62 2.17 -24.79
C PHE A 252 3.52 1.12 -24.19
N GLY A 253 4.56 1.56 -23.49
CA GLY A 253 5.39 0.66 -22.72
C GLY A 253 4.67 0.28 -21.44
N LEU A 254 5.26 -0.65 -20.70
CA LEU A 254 4.84 -0.99 -19.35
C LEU A 254 4.81 0.29 -18.45
N PRO A 255 3.88 0.39 -17.47
CA PRO A 255 2.80 -0.57 -17.19
C PRO A 255 1.61 -0.43 -18.13
N CYS A 256 1.59 0.61 -18.98
CA CYS A 256 0.46 0.93 -19.85
C CYS A 256 0.41 0.11 -21.14
N GLU A 257 1.20 -0.96 -21.28
CA GLU A 257 1.09 -1.88 -22.41
C GLU A 257 -0.24 -2.67 -22.34
N SER A 258 -0.65 -3.03 -21.12
CA SER A 258 -1.74 -3.97 -20.85
C SER A 258 -3.03 -3.34 -20.32
N TYR A 259 -3.15 -2.00 -20.33
CA TYR A 259 -4.36 -1.24 -19.99
C TYR A 259 -5.64 -1.64 -20.76
N LYS A 260 -5.55 -2.60 -21.69
CA LYS A 260 -6.67 -3.18 -22.44
C LYS A 260 -7.41 -4.28 -21.69
N LEU A 261 -6.85 -4.84 -20.61
CA LEU A 261 -7.35 -6.08 -20.00
C LEU A 261 -7.82 -5.90 -18.55
N VAL A 262 -9.14 -5.78 -18.45
CA VAL A 262 -10.00 -6.21 -17.33
C VAL A 262 -10.09 -5.30 -16.11
N THR A 263 -10.92 -4.27 -16.28
CA THR A 263 -11.84 -3.83 -15.25
C THR A 263 -13.26 -4.02 -15.79
N TYR A 264 -14.17 -4.65 -15.04
CA TYR A 264 -15.59 -4.63 -15.39
C TYR A 264 -16.48 -4.29 -14.18
N LYS A 265 -17.61 -3.66 -14.50
CA LYS A 265 -18.69 -3.34 -13.56
C LYS A 265 -20.01 -3.73 -14.21
N ARG A 266 -20.80 -4.58 -13.57
CA ARG A 266 -22.12 -4.99 -14.07
C ARG A 266 -23.14 -3.87 -13.86
N GLY A 267 -23.81 -3.47 -14.95
CA GLY A 267 -24.95 -2.54 -14.96
C GLY A 267 -26.12 -3.09 -15.80
N PRO A 268 -27.19 -2.30 -16.04
CA PRO A 268 -28.35 -2.71 -16.86
C PRO A 268 -27.96 -3.15 -18.29
N MET A 269 -26.85 -2.62 -18.78
CA MET A 269 -26.09 -3.18 -19.88
C MET A 269 -24.80 -3.74 -19.26
N ASN A 270 -24.50 -5.02 -19.49
CA ASN A 270 -23.21 -5.62 -19.16
C ASN A 270 -22.11 -4.97 -20.02
N GLU A 271 -21.79 -3.70 -19.77
CA GLU A 271 -20.79 -2.93 -20.51
C GLU A 271 -19.40 -3.33 -19.98
N ASN A 272 -18.88 -4.45 -20.49
CA ASN A 272 -17.52 -4.96 -20.24
C ASN A 272 -16.40 -4.02 -20.77
N THR A 273 -16.64 -2.74 -20.93
CA THR A 273 -15.70 -1.83 -21.56
C THR A 273 -15.67 -0.50 -20.83
N ILE A 274 -14.73 -0.37 -19.88
CA ILE A 274 -14.15 0.96 -19.63
C ILE A 274 -13.58 1.44 -20.97
N PRO A 275 -13.97 2.63 -21.46
CA PRO A 275 -13.48 3.16 -22.73
C PRO A 275 -11.94 3.15 -22.81
N VAL A 276 -11.38 2.93 -24.00
CA VAL A 276 -9.91 2.77 -24.18
C VAL A 276 -9.17 4.02 -23.70
N GLN A 277 -9.74 5.20 -23.95
CA GLN A 277 -9.24 6.48 -23.49
C GLN A 277 -9.23 6.58 -21.96
N ASP A 278 -10.27 6.09 -21.29
CA ASP A 278 -10.35 6.10 -19.83
C ASP A 278 -9.26 5.23 -19.22
N ARG A 279 -9.09 4.01 -19.73
CA ARG A 279 -8.05 3.08 -19.27
C ARG A 279 -6.65 3.68 -19.47
N LEU A 280 -6.40 4.30 -20.63
CA LEU A 280 -5.15 4.99 -20.91
C LEU A 280 -4.89 6.15 -19.95
N ILE A 281 -5.88 7.03 -19.77
CA ILE A 281 -5.76 8.18 -18.86
C ILE A 281 -5.49 7.69 -17.44
N ARG A 282 -6.21 6.67 -17.00
CA ARG A 282 -6.02 6.04 -15.68
C ARG A 282 -4.58 5.56 -15.52
N CYS A 283 -4.08 4.73 -16.44
CA CYS A 283 -2.72 4.22 -16.36
C CYS A 283 -1.65 5.33 -16.40
N VAL A 284 -1.76 6.29 -17.31
CA VAL A 284 -0.80 7.40 -17.40
C VAL A 284 -0.85 8.28 -16.14
N THR A 285 -2.03 8.47 -15.54
CA THR A 285 -2.16 9.22 -14.29
C THR A 285 -1.48 8.47 -13.15
N ASP A 286 -1.74 7.17 -13.03
CA ASP A 286 -1.20 6.31 -11.98
C ASP A 286 0.34 6.25 -12.05
N ALA A 287 0.88 5.91 -13.21
CA ALA A 287 2.32 5.89 -13.48
C ALA A 287 2.96 7.27 -13.20
N SER A 288 2.30 8.35 -13.62
CA SER A 288 2.80 9.71 -13.34
C SER A 288 2.76 10.05 -11.83
N ALA A 289 1.71 9.63 -11.12
CA ALA A 289 1.57 9.87 -9.68
C ALA A 289 2.63 9.09 -8.91
N GLY A 290 2.86 7.82 -9.23
CA GLY A 290 3.91 7.03 -8.58
C GLY A 290 5.31 7.61 -8.75
N VAL A 291 5.65 8.09 -9.95
CA VAL A 291 6.93 8.77 -10.20
C VAL A 291 7.04 10.03 -9.39
N VAL A 292 5.97 10.82 -9.33
CA VAL A 292 5.96 12.04 -8.53
C VAL A 292 6.18 11.72 -7.06
N ASP A 293 5.40 10.81 -6.51
CA ASP A 293 5.37 10.53 -5.08
C ASP A 293 6.72 9.99 -4.60
N ARG A 294 7.29 9.01 -5.32
CA ARG A 294 8.63 8.49 -5.03
C ARG A 294 9.71 9.56 -5.15
N MET A 295 9.69 10.39 -6.20
CA MET A 295 10.67 11.47 -6.36
C MET A 295 10.53 12.55 -5.28
N MET A 296 9.33 12.74 -4.76
CA MET A 296 9.05 13.72 -3.72
C MET A 296 9.34 13.18 -2.32
N ASP A 297 9.42 11.86 -2.12
CA ASP A 297 9.83 11.26 -0.85
C ASP A 297 11.34 11.47 -0.56
N ILE A 298 12.20 11.30 -1.58
CA ILE A 298 13.66 11.52 -1.52
C ILE A 298 14.08 12.81 -0.75
N PRO A 299 13.57 14.02 -1.09
CA PRO A 299 13.99 15.26 -0.43
C PRO A 299 13.48 15.49 0.99
N TYR A 300 12.42 14.82 1.45
CA TYR A 300 11.74 15.15 2.71
C TYR A 300 11.76 13.98 3.69
N VAL A 301 12.96 13.66 4.17
CA VAL A 301 13.13 12.77 5.32
C VAL A 301 12.32 13.31 6.50
N ASP A 302 11.47 12.47 7.05
CA ASP A 302 10.55 12.76 8.14
C ASP A 302 11.32 13.31 9.36
N PRO A 303 10.94 14.44 9.98
CA PRO A 303 11.60 14.96 11.17
C PRO A 303 11.18 14.21 12.43
N GLU A 304 10.86 12.92 12.33
CA GLU A 304 10.78 12.06 13.51
C GLU A 304 12.09 12.27 14.26
N THR A 305 12.01 12.65 15.53
CA THR A 305 13.23 12.71 16.35
C THR A 305 13.84 11.32 16.31
N SER A 306 15.17 11.22 16.29
CA SER A 306 15.93 9.96 16.21
C SER A 306 15.43 8.86 17.17
N GLU A 307 14.75 9.24 18.24
CA GLU A 307 14.16 8.35 19.24
C GLU A 307 12.90 7.58 18.79
N PHE A 308 12.11 8.11 17.85
CA PHE A 308 10.77 7.60 17.52
C PHE A 308 10.62 7.27 16.02
N THR A 309 11.68 6.81 15.35
CA THR A 309 11.78 6.66 13.89
C THR A 309 10.79 5.69 13.24
N ASP A 310 10.22 4.78 14.01
CA ASP A 310 9.20 3.82 13.54
C ASP A 310 7.77 4.34 13.75
N GLY A 311 7.63 5.61 14.18
CA GLY A 311 6.36 6.27 14.43
C GLY A 311 5.68 5.86 15.73
N VAL A 312 4.38 6.14 15.76
CA VAL A 312 3.48 5.80 16.86
C VAL A 312 2.20 5.21 16.31
N ALA A 313 1.56 4.35 17.09
CA ALA A 313 0.26 3.81 16.74
C ALA A 313 -0.60 3.68 17.99
N ALA A 314 -1.91 3.65 17.81
CA ALA A 314 -2.85 3.23 18.82
C ALA A 314 -3.89 2.33 18.16
N GLY A 315 -4.49 1.41 18.91
CA GLY A 315 -5.28 0.36 18.30
C GLY A 315 -5.96 -0.54 19.30
N ASP A 316 -6.67 -1.54 18.76
CA ASP A 316 -7.50 -2.48 19.52
C ASP A 316 -8.29 -1.75 20.61
N GLY A 317 -9.11 -0.77 20.20
CA GLY A 317 -9.90 0.05 21.13
C GLY A 317 -10.99 -0.74 21.84
N SER A 318 -11.37 -0.29 23.03
CA SER A 318 -12.64 -0.57 23.71
C SER A 318 -13.32 0.77 24.02
N PRO A 319 -14.60 0.76 24.40
CA PRO A 319 -15.27 2.00 24.80
C PRO A 319 -14.52 2.80 25.87
N ASP A 320 -13.74 2.13 26.72
CA ASP A 320 -13.05 2.72 27.85
C ASP A 320 -11.52 2.63 27.78
N GLY A 321 -10.93 2.23 26.65
CA GLY A 321 -9.49 2.00 26.60
C GLY A 321 -8.93 1.68 25.23
N ALA A 322 -7.61 1.61 25.13
CA ALA A 322 -6.89 1.22 23.92
C ALA A 322 -5.45 0.80 24.24
N ILE A 323 -4.78 0.21 23.24
CA ILE A 323 -3.34 -0.04 23.27
C ILE A 323 -2.64 1.08 22.52
N PHE A 324 -1.59 1.64 23.12
CA PHE A 324 -0.70 2.63 22.53
C PHE A 324 0.67 2.00 22.29
N TRP A 325 1.27 2.27 21.13
CA TRP A 325 2.50 1.65 20.66
C TRP A 325 3.50 2.67 20.13
N THR A 326 4.79 2.43 20.36
CA THR A 326 5.92 3.07 19.66
C THR A 326 7.15 2.17 19.76
N ARG A 327 8.26 2.54 19.11
CA ARG A 327 9.57 1.90 19.25
C ARG A 327 10.62 2.91 19.71
N LEU A 328 11.43 2.48 20.67
CA LEU A 328 12.47 3.24 21.37
C LEU A 328 13.77 2.42 21.40
N PRO A 329 14.46 2.26 20.27
CA PRO A 329 15.59 1.33 20.13
C PRO A 329 16.72 1.60 21.13
N ASP A 330 17.03 2.87 21.38
CA ASP A 330 18.16 3.28 22.21
C ASP A 330 17.77 3.61 23.67
N SER A 331 16.49 3.49 24.02
CA SER A 331 16.02 3.89 25.36
C SER A 331 16.15 2.75 26.37
N THR A 332 16.86 3.01 27.46
CA THR A 332 16.88 2.17 28.67
C THR A 332 15.97 2.70 29.79
N ALA A 333 15.44 3.91 29.62
CA ALA A 333 14.60 4.58 30.62
C ALA A 333 13.12 4.66 30.21
N GLY A 334 12.76 4.14 29.03
CA GLY A 334 11.42 4.24 28.47
C GLY A 334 11.03 5.65 28.00
N ALA A 335 9.74 5.96 28.09
CA ALA A 335 9.14 7.25 27.76
C ALA A 335 7.93 7.54 28.69
N PHE A 336 7.32 8.71 28.52
CA PHE A 336 6.00 9.03 29.06
C PHE A 336 4.96 9.10 27.94
N LEU A 337 3.79 8.52 28.16
CA LEU A 337 2.63 8.65 27.30
C LEU A 337 1.72 9.77 27.82
N ASP A 338 1.48 10.78 26.98
CA ASP A 338 0.44 11.78 27.21
C ASP A 338 -0.79 11.41 26.37
N VAL A 339 -1.98 11.44 26.98
CA VAL A 339 -3.27 11.29 26.30
C VAL A 339 -4.18 12.44 26.71
N VAL A 340 -4.73 13.17 25.73
CA VAL A 340 -5.51 14.40 25.92
C VAL A 340 -6.66 14.47 24.91
N LEU A 341 -7.64 15.34 25.15
CA LEU A 341 -8.76 15.57 24.21
C LEU A 341 -8.42 16.52 23.04
N GLY A 342 -7.34 17.31 23.16
CA GLY A 342 -6.96 18.33 22.17
C GLY A 342 -5.54 18.13 21.64
N ALA A 343 -5.36 18.30 20.33
CA ALA A 343 -4.08 18.11 19.65
C ALA A 343 -2.99 19.15 20.00
N ASP A 344 -3.34 20.20 20.74
CA ASP A 344 -2.40 21.21 21.22
C ASP A 344 -1.74 20.83 22.56
N PHE A 345 -2.20 19.74 23.20
CA PHE A 345 -1.73 19.26 24.51
C PHE A 345 -1.79 20.33 25.62
N THR A 346 -2.74 21.27 25.53
CA THR A 346 -2.97 22.29 26.58
C THR A 346 -4.02 21.86 27.61
N GLY A 347 -4.86 20.87 27.26
CA GLY A 347 -5.86 20.29 28.14
C GLY A 347 -5.27 19.33 29.20
N PRO A 348 -6.07 18.94 30.21
CA PRO A 348 -5.62 18.00 31.24
C PRO A 348 -5.35 16.62 30.64
N LEU A 349 -4.34 15.95 31.17
CA LEU A 349 -4.06 14.55 30.86
C LEU A 349 -5.21 13.67 31.35
N VAL A 350 -5.61 12.71 30.52
CA VAL A 350 -6.54 11.66 30.94
C VAL A 350 -5.83 10.81 32.00
N GLY A 351 -6.39 10.76 33.21
CA GLY A 351 -5.75 10.12 34.37
C GLY A 351 -4.84 11.04 35.21
N GLY A 352 -4.69 12.33 34.86
CA GLY A 352 -4.06 13.36 35.69
C GLY A 352 -2.52 13.40 35.72
N THR A 353 -1.84 12.30 35.37
CA THR A 353 -0.37 12.22 35.30
C THR A 353 0.10 11.46 34.06
N PRO A 354 1.23 11.85 33.43
CA PRO A 354 1.78 11.09 32.31
C PRO A 354 2.07 9.65 32.72
N VAL A 355 1.76 8.70 31.84
CA VAL A 355 1.96 7.28 32.12
C VAL A 355 3.38 6.91 31.74
N ALA A 356 4.20 6.52 32.72
CA ALA A 356 5.53 5.97 32.44
C ALA A 356 5.39 4.64 31.68
N VAL A 357 6.15 4.50 30.60
CA VAL A 357 6.18 3.31 29.75
C VAL A 357 7.64 2.88 29.59
N SER A 358 7.97 1.66 30.01
CA SER A 358 9.30 1.10 29.80
C SER A 358 9.39 0.42 28.44
N SER A 359 10.49 0.62 27.73
CA SER A 359 10.93 -0.33 26.69
C SER A 359 11.29 -1.64 27.38
N ASN A 360 10.91 -2.77 26.78
CA ASN A 360 11.41 -4.08 27.20
C ASN A 360 12.75 -4.31 26.50
N PRO A 361 13.90 -4.23 27.20
CA PRO A 361 15.19 -4.52 26.59
C PRO A 361 15.20 -5.98 26.14
N GLY A 362 15.27 -6.22 24.82
CA GLY A 362 15.18 -7.56 24.21
C GLY A 362 14.02 -7.78 23.24
N GLU A 363 13.02 -6.88 23.19
CA GLU A 363 11.90 -6.89 22.22
C GLU A 363 12.05 -5.74 21.19
N ASP A 364 13.27 -5.60 20.67
CA ASP A 364 13.67 -4.59 19.68
C ASP A 364 13.29 -3.14 20.03
N GLY A 365 13.24 -2.82 21.33
CA GLY A 365 12.91 -1.47 21.81
C GLY A 365 11.45 -1.07 21.65
N THR A 366 10.57 -1.97 21.20
CA THR A 366 9.13 -1.69 21.11
C THR A 366 8.51 -1.48 22.49
N VAL A 367 7.45 -0.68 22.54
CA VAL A 367 6.71 -0.32 23.75
C VAL A 367 5.24 -0.45 23.46
N LYS A 368 4.52 -1.20 24.30
CA LYS A 368 3.06 -1.24 24.31
C LYS A 368 2.52 -0.82 25.67
N ARG A 369 1.49 0.03 25.66
CA ARG A 369 0.78 0.43 26.87
C ARG A 369 -0.72 0.33 26.70
N SER A 370 -1.34 -0.51 27.53
CA SER A 370 -2.78 -0.47 27.72
C SER A 370 -3.16 0.71 28.63
N VAL A 371 -4.12 1.50 28.17
CA VAL A 371 -4.75 2.59 28.93
C VAL A 371 -6.23 2.31 29.05
N THR A 372 -6.78 2.47 30.25
CA THR A 372 -8.19 2.30 30.59
C THR A 372 -8.76 3.60 31.16
N GLY A 373 -10.08 3.69 31.33
CA GLY A 373 -10.76 4.87 31.86
C GLY A 373 -10.91 6.01 30.84
N LEU A 374 -10.78 5.70 29.55
CA LEU A 374 -11.14 6.62 28.47
C LEU A 374 -12.67 6.73 28.39
N THR A 375 -13.15 7.83 27.80
CA THR A 375 -14.58 8.04 27.56
C THR A 375 -14.97 7.39 26.23
N PRO A 376 -16.09 6.65 26.14
CA PRO A 376 -16.59 6.10 24.87
C PRO A 376 -16.86 7.15 23.79
N GLY A 377 -16.70 6.76 22.52
CA GLY A 377 -17.04 7.61 21.36
C GLY A 377 -16.29 8.94 21.32
N THR A 378 -15.07 8.97 21.86
CA THR A 378 -14.33 10.22 22.10
C THR A 378 -13.03 10.24 21.29
N VAL A 379 -12.73 11.40 20.70
CA VAL A 379 -11.47 11.65 20.00
C VAL A 379 -10.40 12.06 21.01
N TYR A 380 -9.28 11.36 20.99
CA TYR A 380 -8.08 11.66 21.77
C TYR A 380 -6.91 11.97 20.85
N SER A 381 -6.04 12.86 21.32
CA SER A 381 -4.68 13.01 20.82
C SER A 381 -3.70 12.40 21.83
N TYR A 382 -2.63 11.80 21.32
CA TYR A 382 -1.60 11.19 22.16
C TYR A 382 -0.21 11.45 21.60
N ARG A 383 0.80 11.41 22.47
CA ARG A 383 2.22 11.45 22.09
C ARG A 383 3.07 10.74 23.14
N PHE A 384 4.21 10.21 22.71
CA PHE A 384 5.25 9.73 23.59
C PHE A 384 6.30 10.82 23.81
N ARG A 385 6.89 10.86 25.01
CA ARG A 385 7.92 11.84 25.38
C ARG A 385 9.11 11.20 26.07
N GLN A 386 10.31 11.58 25.64
CA GLN A 386 11.56 11.24 26.31
C GLN A 386 12.28 12.55 26.67
N GLY A 387 12.16 12.97 27.94
CA GLY A 387 12.62 14.29 28.37
C GLY A 387 11.85 15.41 27.65
N ILE A 388 12.58 16.25 26.90
CA ILE A 388 11.99 17.33 26.09
C ILE A 388 11.60 16.88 24.68
N LYS A 389 12.03 15.69 24.25
CA LYS A 389 11.75 15.16 22.91
C LYS A 389 10.37 14.51 22.90
N THR A 390 9.63 14.70 21.83
CA THR A 390 8.29 14.16 21.66
C THR A 390 8.19 13.43 20.33
N SER A 391 7.43 12.34 20.30
CA SER A 391 7.01 11.70 19.07
C SER A 391 6.14 12.63 18.23
N ARG A 392 5.78 12.20 17.01
CA ARG A 392 4.61 12.73 16.32
C ARG A 392 3.35 12.62 17.20
N ILE A 393 2.36 13.45 16.91
CA ILE A 393 1.05 13.39 17.56
C ILE A 393 0.21 12.34 16.84
N GLY A 394 -0.29 11.37 17.60
CA GLY A 394 -1.29 10.44 17.12
C GLY A 394 -2.71 10.86 17.52
N ARG A 395 -3.70 10.28 16.84
CA ARG A 395 -5.13 10.41 17.07
C ARG A 395 -5.74 9.03 17.25
N LEU A 396 -6.67 8.93 18.18
CA LEU A 396 -7.45 7.72 18.45
C LEU A 396 -8.91 8.12 18.66
N VAL A 397 -9.84 7.32 18.15
CA VAL A 397 -11.26 7.40 18.53
C VAL A 397 -11.60 6.14 19.31
N THR A 398 -12.07 6.29 20.55
CA THR A 398 -12.59 5.16 21.31
C THR A 398 -13.93 4.71 20.72
N PRO A 399 -14.17 3.40 20.56
CA PRO A 399 -15.46 2.90 20.14
C PRO A 399 -16.61 3.46 21.01
N PRO A 400 -17.77 3.79 20.43
CA PRO A 400 -18.96 4.11 21.21
C PRO A 400 -19.42 2.90 22.05
N THR A 401 -20.23 3.14 23.09
CA THR A 401 -20.84 2.04 23.84
C THR A 401 -21.71 1.16 22.93
N PRO A 402 -21.85 -0.16 23.18
CA PRO A 402 -22.59 -1.08 22.30
C PRO A 402 -24.03 -0.67 21.95
N SER A 403 -24.67 0.17 22.76
CA SER A 403 -26.03 0.68 22.54
C SER A 403 -26.10 1.97 21.71
N SER A 404 -24.97 2.60 21.40
CA SER A 404 -24.93 3.91 20.74
C SER A 404 -25.02 3.76 19.22
N PRO A 405 -25.97 4.42 18.53
CA PRO A 405 -26.10 4.37 17.07
C PRO A 405 -25.16 5.36 16.36
N ALA A 406 -24.00 5.67 16.95
CA ALA A 406 -23.06 6.61 16.37
C ALA A 406 -22.52 6.09 15.04
N PRO A 407 -22.41 6.96 14.01
CA PRO A 407 -21.83 6.56 12.73
C PRO A 407 -20.38 6.12 12.91
N VAL A 408 -19.89 5.30 11.99
CA VAL A 408 -18.49 4.87 11.93
C VAL A 408 -17.89 5.20 10.58
N ARG A 409 -16.65 5.70 10.58
CA ARG A 409 -15.85 5.90 9.38
C ARG A 409 -14.57 5.09 9.51
N LEU A 410 -14.35 4.14 8.62
CA LEU A 410 -13.18 3.27 8.65
C LEU A 410 -12.40 3.41 7.35
N GLY A 411 -11.09 3.22 7.44
CA GLY A 411 -10.25 2.89 6.29
C GLY A 411 -9.93 1.40 6.31
N TRP A 412 -9.78 0.78 5.15
CA TRP A 412 -9.41 -0.62 5.04
C TRP A 412 -8.60 -0.93 3.76
N SER A 413 -7.53 -1.72 3.90
CA SER A 413 -6.79 -2.44 2.83
C SER A 413 -5.76 -3.40 3.45
N GLY A 414 -4.85 -3.94 2.64
CA GLY A 414 -3.78 -4.90 3.00
C GLY A 414 -2.61 -4.88 2.02
N ASP A 415 -1.75 -5.90 2.11
CA ASP A 415 -0.74 -6.24 1.09
C ASP A 415 0.34 -5.14 0.94
N SER A 416 1.20 -5.04 1.95
CA SER A 416 2.17 -3.96 2.16
C SER A 416 3.64 -4.38 2.03
N ASN A 417 4.02 -4.81 0.83
CA ASN A 417 5.39 -5.18 0.53
C ASN A 417 6.32 -3.96 0.45
N ALA A 418 7.33 -3.95 1.32
CA ALA A 418 8.30 -2.86 1.46
C ALA A 418 9.02 -2.52 0.15
N PHE A 419 9.14 -3.47 -0.77
CA PHE A 419 9.74 -3.24 -2.07
C PHE A 419 8.96 -2.22 -2.92
N PHE A 420 7.64 -2.14 -2.76
CA PHE A 420 6.75 -1.29 -3.56
C PHE A 420 6.52 0.11 -2.99
N ARG A 421 7.15 0.45 -1.86
CA ARG A 421 7.07 1.78 -1.24
C ARG A 421 7.35 2.92 -2.24
N PRO A 422 6.76 4.12 -2.07
CA PRO A 422 5.91 4.49 -0.95
C PRO A 422 4.42 4.14 -1.13
N TYR A 423 3.72 3.87 -0.02
CA TYR A 423 2.29 3.50 0.02
C TYR A 423 1.34 4.70 -0.02
N THR A 424 1.57 5.64 -0.93
CA THR A 424 0.82 6.91 -0.96
C THR A 424 -0.68 6.78 -1.21
N VAL A 425 -1.16 5.60 -1.60
CA VAL A 425 -2.61 5.31 -1.63
C VAL A 425 -3.27 5.45 -0.25
N LEU A 426 -2.52 5.23 0.83
CA LEU A 426 -3.00 5.40 2.22
C LEU A 426 -3.30 6.86 2.57
N ASP A 427 -2.67 7.83 1.90
CA ASP A 427 -2.85 9.25 2.20
C ASP A 427 -4.31 9.68 2.02
N GLU A 428 -4.99 9.08 1.05
CA GLU A 428 -6.35 9.44 0.63
C GLU A 428 -7.41 9.14 1.69
N ILE A 429 -7.16 8.19 2.59
CA ILE A 429 -8.05 7.89 3.74
C ILE A 429 -7.63 8.57 5.03
N ARG A 430 -6.40 9.08 5.08
CA ARG A 430 -5.89 9.81 6.24
C ARG A 430 -6.54 11.18 6.36
N ILE A 431 -6.70 11.91 5.25
CA ILE A 431 -7.24 13.29 5.24
C ILE A 431 -8.71 13.40 5.68
N PRO A 432 -9.64 12.55 5.23
CA PRO A 432 -11.00 12.58 5.75
C PRO A 432 -11.10 12.18 7.23
N ALA A 433 -9.98 11.80 7.86
CA ALA A 433 -9.83 11.40 9.26
C ALA A 433 -10.78 10.26 9.65
N VAL A 434 -10.52 9.06 9.11
CA VAL A 434 -11.20 7.83 9.54
C VAL A 434 -11.02 7.62 11.05
N ASP A 435 -12.02 7.01 11.68
CA ASP A 435 -12.01 6.73 13.12
C ASP A 435 -11.11 5.54 13.45
N ALA A 436 -11.03 4.57 12.53
CA ALA A 436 -10.15 3.41 12.62
C ALA A 436 -9.65 2.93 11.26
N TRP A 437 -8.47 2.31 11.28
CA TRP A 437 -7.77 1.69 10.15
C TRP A 437 -7.80 0.18 10.34
N LEU A 438 -8.43 -0.53 9.42
CA LEU A 438 -8.42 -1.99 9.35
C LEU A 438 -7.25 -2.40 8.46
N PHE A 439 -6.23 -3.02 9.04
CA PHE A 439 -5.05 -3.49 8.31
C PHE A 439 -5.15 -5.02 8.23
N ILE A 440 -5.63 -5.52 7.09
CA ILE A 440 -5.96 -6.93 6.91
C ILE A 440 -4.91 -7.56 6.03
N GLY A 441 -4.17 -8.53 6.57
CA GLY A 441 -3.24 -9.35 5.83
C GLY A 441 -1.98 -8.62 5.37
N ASP A 442 -0.90 -9.38 5.22
CA ASP A 442 0.32 -8.96 4.54
C ASP A 442 0.84 -7.59 5.01
N THR A 443 0.84 -7.42 6.33
CA THR A 443 1.33 -6.23 7.03
C THR A 443 2.85 -6.10 6.98
N ILE A 444 3.53 -7.14 6.50
CA ILE A 444 4.91 -7.18 6.01
C ILE A 444 5.01 -8.29 4.95
N TYR A 445 6.11 -8.30 4.20
CA TYR A 445 6.53 -9.47 3.40
C TYR A 445 7.80 -10.04 4.01
N GLY A 446 7.62 -11.01 4.91
CA GLY A 446 8.70 -11.60 5.69
C GLY A 446 9.73 -12.34 4.83
N ASP A 447 9.30 -12.82 3.69
CA ASP A 447 9.97 -13.75 2.78
C ASP A 447 10.38 -13.11 1.45
N ASP A 448 10.19 -11.81 1.27
CA ASP A 448 10.62 -11.09 0.07
C ASP A 448 11.96 -10.36 0.29
N PRO A 449 13.07 -10.86 -0.28
CA PRO A 449 14.39 -10.25 -0.11
C PRO A 449 14.64 -9.06 -1.04
N ARG A 450 13.72 -8.65 -1.90
CA ARG A 450 14.02 -7.63 -2.93
C ARG A 450 14.34 -6.26 -2.36
N ALA A 451 13.82 -5.93 -1.17
CA ALA A 451 14.00 -4.63 -0.54
C ALA A 451 15.27 -4.53 0.35
N ASP A 452 15.63 -5.58 1.10
CA ASP A 452 16.77 -5.58 2.03
C ASP A 452 17.71 -6.79 1.90
N GLY A 453 17.43 -7.72 0.99
CA GLY A 453 18.16 -8.98 0.80
C GLY A 453 17.80 -10.09 1.80
N LEU A 454 16.73 -9.94 2.59
CA LEU A 454 16.39 -10.83 3.71
C LEU A 454 15.13 -11.67 3.46
N ASP A 455 15.24 -12.98 3.66
CA ASP A 455 14.11 -13.92 3.87
C ASP A 455 14.10 -14.31 5.36
N ALA A 456 13.07 -13.90 6.10
CA ALA A 456 13.07 -13.84 7.56
C ALA A 456 12.87 -15.20 8.24
N MET A 457 13.87 -15.64 9.02
CA MET A 457 13.84 -16.92 9.74
C MET A 457 13.80 -16.74 11.26
N THR A 458 14.66 -15.85 11.76
CA THR A 458 14.80 -15.55 13.18
C THR A 458 13.87 -14.43 13.61
N LEU A 459 13.61 -14.32 14.92
CA LEU A 459 12.81 -13.21 15.45
C LEU A 459 13.39 -11.83 15.08
N GLN A 460 14.72 -11.71 15.05
CA GLN A 460 15.42 -10.49 14.67
C GLN A 460 15.23 -10.15 13.18
N ASP A 461 15.12 -11.17 12.32
CA ASP A 461 14.85 -10.96 10.89
C ASP A 461 13.43 -10.44 10.70
N TYR A 462 12.43 -11.03 11.37
CA TYR A 462 11.07 -10.50 11.33
C TYR A 462 10.99 -9.07 11.90
N TYR A 463 11.72 -8.76 12.97
CA TYR A 463 11.82 -7.36 13.45
C TYR A 463 12.43 -6.45 12.39
N ALA A 464 13.44 -6.91 11.63
CA ALA A 464 14.00 -6.14 10.51
C ALA A 464 12.95 -5.87 9.43
N LYS A 465 12.14 -6.87 9.05
CA LYS A 465 11.04 -6.71 8.09
C LYS A 465 9.96 -5.75 8.55
N TYR A 466 9.61 -5.74 9.84
CA TYR A 466 8.71 -4.71 10.36
C TYR A 466 9.35 -3.32 10.33
N ARG A 467 10.63 -3.15 10.72
CA ARG A 467 11.32 -1.84 10.63
C ARG A 467 11.38 -1.34 9.19
N GLU A 468 11.72 -2.24 8.27
CA GLU A 468 11.72 -2.00 6.83
C GLU A 468 10.35 -1.47 6.40
N ASN A 469 9.24 -2.15 6.75
CA ASN A 469 7.93 -1.63 6.38
C ASN A 469 7.61 -0.27 7.02
N ARG A 470 8.05 -0.06 8.27
CA ARG A 470 7.88 1.19 9.04
C ARG A 470 8.67 2.38 8.51
N GLU A 471 9.63 2.21 7.59
CA GLU A 471 10.29 3.38 7.00
C GLU A 471 9.38 4.16 6.04
N ASP A 472 8.25 3.57 5.58
CA ASP A 472 7.24 4.27 4.80
C ASP A 472 6.51 5.34 5.63
N ALA A 473 6.54 6.59 5.16
CA ALA A 473 5.87 7.70 5.85
C ALA A 473 4.35 7.53 5.86
N SER A 474 3.73 7.15 4.73
CA SER A 474 2.28 6.98 4.59
C SER A 474 1.73 5.94 5.58
N LEU A 475 2.45 4.83 5.78
CA LEU A 475 2.10 3.82 6.78
C LEU A 475 2.19 4.35 8.20
N ARG A 476 3.29 5.00 8.58
CA ARG A 476 3.42 5.64 9.90
C ARG A 476 2.35 6.71 10.12
N ASP A 477 1.97 7.43 9.07
CA ASP A 477 0.98 8.49 9.13
C ASP A 477 -0.43 7.97 9.34
N ILE A 478 -0.87 6.94 8.61
CA ILE A 478 -2.22 6.37 8.80
C ILE A 478 -2.35 5.72 10.18
N MET A 479 -1.30 5.02 10.63
CA MET A 479 -1.30 4.37 11.95
C MET A 479 -1.23 5.36 13.11
N ALA A 480 -0.68 6.55 12.88
CA ALA A 480 -0.78 7.66 13.83
C ALA A 480 -2.15 8.36 13.76
N ALA A 481 -2.79 8.45 12.59
CA ALA A 481 -4.01 9.25 12.39
C ALA A 481 -5.31 8.54 12.82
N ALA A 482 -5.31 7.21 12.88
CA ALA A 482 -6.48 6.40 13.20
C ALA A 482 -6.13 5.20 14.08
N GLY A 483 -7.11 4.71 14.86
CA GLY A 483 -6.94 3.49 15.64
C GLY A 483 -6.76 2.27 14.73
N THR A 484 -5.64 1.56 14.82
CA THR A 484 -5.35 0.38 13.98
C THR A 484 -5.96 -0.89 14.59
N TYR A 485 -6.67 -1.66 13.77
CA TYR A 485 -7.12 -3.02 14.06
C TYR A 485 -6.49 -3.95 13.03
N VAL A 486 -5.56 -4.77 13.49
CA VAL A 486 -4.67 -5.55 12.62
C VAL A 486 -5.03 -7.03 12.61
N GLN A 487 -4.93 -7.65 11.44
CA GLN A 487 -5.01 -9.08 11.18
C GLN A 487 -3.84 -9.47 10.27
N TRP A 488 -3.20 -10.61 10.54
CA TRP A 488 -2.16 -11.15 9.67
C TRP A 488 -2.76 -11.95 8.52
N ASP A 489 -1.95 -12.26 7.53
CA ASP A 489 -2.19 -13.32 6.57
C ASP A 489 -0.93 -14.20 6.49
N ASP A 490 -0.47 -14.62 5.31
CA ASP A 490 0.65 -15.55 5.19
C ASP A 490 2.01 -14.89 5.26
N HIS A 491 2.20 -13.75 4.60
CA HIS A 491 3.49 -13.10 4.46
C HIS A 491 4.07 -12.54 5.78
N GLU A 492 3.31 -12.49 6.87
CA GLU A 492 3.85 -12.33 8.24
C GLU A 492 4.73 -13.49 8.70
N VAL A 493 4.65 -14.63 8.02
CA VAL A 493 5.47 -15.82 8.24
C VAL A 493 6.21 -16.17 6.96
N ARG A 494 5.49 -16.52 5.90
CA ARG A 494 5.95 -16.89 4.56
C ARG A 494 4.74 -17.20 3.67
N ASN A 495 4.85 -16.89 2.38
CA ASN A 495 3.86 -17.17 1.33
C ASN A 495 3.23 -18.55 1.51
N ASP A 496 1.90 -18.60 1.50
CA ASP A 496 1.05 -19.78 1.57
C ASP A 496 1.28 -20.70 2.80
N PHE A 497 1.80 -20.20 3.94
CA PHE A 497 2.00 -21.09 5.09
C PHE A 497 0.68 -21.69 5.62
N ALA A 498 0.70 -22.96 6.03
CA ALA A 498 -0.47 -23.67 6.55
C ALA A 498 -0.17 -24.19 7.96
N GLY A 499 -0.57 -23.44 8.99
CA GLY A 499 -0.08 -23.62 10.36
C GLY A 499 -0.39 -24.97 11.01
N ALA A 500 -1.43 -25.70 10.57
CA ALA A 500 -1.73 -27.05 11.05
C ALA A 500 -0.98 -28.16 10.29
N SER A 501 -0.17 -27.82 9.28
CA SER A 501 0.71 -28.79 8.60
C SER A 501 1.85 -29.25 9.52
N PRO A 502 2.27 -30.54 9.48
CA PRO A 502 3.38 -31.03 10.28
C PRO A 502 4.68 -30.23 10.15
N ILE A 503 4.99 -29.68 8.97
CA ILE A 503 6.20 -28.86 8.78
C ILE A 503 6.10 -27.50 9.48
N TRP A 504 4.90 -26.90 9.48
CA TRP A 504 4.64 -25.56 10.00
C TRP A 504 4.43 -25.55 11.52
N THR A 505 3.81 -26.60 12.06
CA THR A 505 3.59 -26.73 13.52
C THR A 505 4.87 -26.68 14.35
N ILE A 506 5.99 -27.16 13.79
CA ILE A 506 7.32 -27.12 14.43
C ILE A 506 8.23 -26.01 13.88
N SER A 507 7.76 -25.23 12.90
CA SER A 507 8.57 -24.21 12.25
C SER A 507 8.83 -23.03 13.19
N PRO A 508 10.10 -22.60 13.38
CA PRO A 508 10.40 -21.41 14.15
C PRO A 508 9.82 -20.15 13.49
N ARG A 509 9.62 -20.15 12.16
CA ARG A 509 9.02 -19.04 11.41
C ARG A 509 7.65 -18.66 11.96
N VAL A 510 6.76 -19.63 12.18
CA VAL A 510 5.40 -19.37 12.71
C VAL A 510 5.46 -18.73 14.10
N THR A 511 6.33 -19.23 14.97
CA THR A 511 6.47 -18.68 16.34
C THR A 511 7.11 -17.30 16.33
N ASN A 512 8.14 -17.09 15.52
CA ASN A 512 8.86 -15.83 15.41
C ASN A 512 8.02 -14.75 14.72
N GLY A 513 7.36 -15.07 13.60
CA GLY A 513 6.45 -14.20 12.88
C GLY A 513 5.25 -13.77 13.74
N ASN A 514 4.59 -14.70 14.43
CA ASN A 514 3.49 -14.37 15.36
C ASN A 514 3.95 -13.44 16.49
N LYS A 515 5.11 -13.72 17.08
CA LYS A 515 5.68 -12.86 18.13
C LYS A 515 6.02 -11.47 17.58
N ALA A 516 6.63 -11.39 16.41
CA ALA A 516 6.97 -10.12 15.78
C ALA A 516 5.71 -9.30 15.45
N PHE A 517 4.71 -9.93 14.85
CA PHE A 517 3.40 -9.34 14.54
C PHE A 517 2.75 -8.71 15.77
N ARG A 518 2.70 -9.43 16.89
CA ARG A 518 2.15 -8.91 18.15
C ARG A 518 2.93 -7.73 18.69
N VAL A 519 4.26 -7.81 18.63
CA VAL A 519 5.17 -6.83 19.22
C VAL A 519 5.15 -5.52 18.44
N TYR A 520 4.97 -5.57 17.11
CA TYR A 520 4.98 -4.41 16.22
C TYR A 520 3.63 -3.75 15.97
N ASN A 521 2.55 -4.31 16.49
CA ASN A 521 1.21 -3.77 16.31
C ASN A 521 0.55 -3.37 17.62
N PRO A 522 -0.30 -2.33 17.63
CA PRO A 522 -1.01 -1.86 18.82
C PRO A 522 -2.21 -2.77 19.16
N MET A 523 -1.94 -4.06 19.36
CA MET A 523 -2.95 -5.07 19.63
C MET A 523 -2.92 -5.58 21.06
N ARG A 524 -4.09 -6.02 21.56
CA ARG A 524 -4.23 -6.65 22.87
C ARG A 524 -3.65 -8.06 22.84
N GLU A 525 -2.99 -8.44 23.93
CA GLU A 525 -2.60 -9.82 24.12
C GLU A 525 -3.78 -10.66 24.59
N SER A 526 -3.84 -11.91 24.12
CA SER A 526 -4.78 -12.90 24.61
C SER A 526 -4.41 -13.30 26.04
N THR A 527 -5.42 -13.46 26.90
CA THR A 527 -5.23 -13.98 28.27
C THR A 527 -5.26 -15.50 28.34
N GLY A 528 -5.66 -16.16 27.24
CA GLY A 528 -5.71 -17.61 27.10
C GLY A 528 -4.50 -18.14 26.31
N ASP A 529 -4.75 -18.58 25.07
CA ASP A 529 -3.68 -18.97 24.17
C ASP A 529 -2.87 -17.73 23.74
N PRO A 530 -1.56 -17.64 24.09
CA PRO A 530 -0.73 -16.49 23.74
C PRO A 530 -0.44 -16.39 22.23
N LYS A 531 -0.74 -17.41 21.42
CA LYS A 531 -0.60 -17.38 19.96
C LYS A 531 -1.88 -16.96 19.23
N GLN A 532 -3.04 -17.04 19.88
CA GLN A 532 -4.35 -16.71 19.30
C GLN A 532 -4.47 -15.23 18.86
N LEU A 533 -4.70 -15.00 17.57
CA LEU A 533 -4.91 -13.65 17.01
C LEU A 533 -6.38 -13.30 16.74
N TYR A 534 -7.23 -14.31 16.49
CA TYR A 534 -8.65 -14.09 16.21
C TYR A 534 -9.37 -13.47 17.41
N ARG A 535 -10.18 -12.44 17.14
CA ARG A 535 -10.89 -11.61 18.13
C ARG A 535 -11.99 -10.79 17.47
N SER A 536 -12.86 -10.18 18.27
CA SER A 536 -13.86 -9.23 17.75
C SER A 536 -13.83 -7.91 18.48
N PHE A 537 -14.33 -6.87 17.81
CA PHE A 537 -14.60 -5.58 18.44
C PHE A 537 -15.88 -4.97 17.88
N ARG A 538 -16.53 -4.14 18.70
CA ARG A 538 -17.82 -3.51 18.38
C ARG A 538 -17.68 -2.00 18.30
N TRP A 539 -18.32 -1.41 17.30
CA TRP A 539 -18.43 0.03 17.12
C TRP A 539 -19.89 0.47 17.27
N GLY A 540 -20.25 0.85 18.50
CA GLY A 540 -21.63 1.23 18.80
C GLY A 540 -22.62 0.08 18.57
N SER A 541 -23.84 0.41 18.18
CA SER A 541 -24.86 -0.56 17.78
C SER A 541 -24.80 -0.89 16.28
N LEU A 542 -24.01 -0.17 15.49
CA LEU A 542 -24.05 -0.27 14.03
C LEU A 542 -23.19 -1.40 13.48
N ALA A 543 -22.01 -1.65 14.03
CA ALA A 543 -21.06 -2.58 13.44
C ALA A 543 -20.33 -3.42 14.51
N GLU A 544 -20.15 -4.70 14.20
CA GLU A 544 -19.23 -5.59 14.90
C GLU A 544 -18.31 -6.26 13.89
N PHE A 545 -17.03 -6.34 14.21
CA PHE A 545 -15.97 -6.83 13.34
C PHE A 545 -15.39 -8.10 13.97
N PHE A 546 -15.31 -9.16 13.18
CA PHE A 546 -14.74 -10.45 13.53
C PHE A 546 -13.44 -10.63 12.75
N LEU A 547 -12.31 -10.53 13.44
CA LEU A 547 -10.98 -10.77 12.88
C LEU A 547 -10.71 -12.25 13.03
N ILE A 548 -10.66 -12.97 11.91
CA ILE A 548 -10.30 -14.39 11.89
C ILE A 548 -8.79 -14.56 11.71
N ASP A 549 -8.32 -15.77 11.96
CA ASP A 549 -6.98 -16.25 11.67
C ASP A 549 -7.13 -17.47 10.77
N ASP A 550 -6.95 -17.26 9.48
CA ASP A 550 -7.12 -18.24 8.40
C ASP A 550 -5.83 -18.97 8.06
N ARG A 551 -4.69 -18.63 8.68
CA ARG A 551 -3.40 -19.30 8.42
C ARG A 551 -2.93 -20.19 9.56
N HIS A 552 -3.10 -19.81 10.84
CA HIS A 552 -2.53 -20.58 11.96
C HIS A 552 -3.12 -21.98 12.10
N TYR A 553 -4.41 -22.12 11.82
CA TYR A 553 -5.17 -23.35 12.08
C TYR A 553 -5.48 -24.13 10.81
N ARG A 554 -5.10 -23.61 9.64
CA ARG A 554 -5.44 -24.26 8.37
C ARG A 554 -4.61 -25.52 8.15
N SER A 555 -5.30 -26.56 7.73
CA SER A 555 -4.71 -27.77 7.14
C SER A 555 -3.94 -27.43 5.85
N PRO A 556 -3.03 -28.30 5.38
CA PRO A 556 -2.29 -28.06 4.13
C PRO A 556 -3.21 -27.80 2.92
N LYS A 557 -2.79 -26.88 2.04
CA LYS A 557 -3.42 -26.71 0.73
C LYS A 557 -3.16 -27.93 -0.16
N TYR A 558 -4.10 -28.22 -1.05
CA TYR A 558 -3.97 -29.28 -2.05
C TYR A 558 -3.94 -28.62 -3.43
N THR A 559 -2.80 -28.68 -4.11
CA THR A 559 -2.61 -28.02 -5.41
C THR A 559 -2.93 -29.01 -6.54
N CYS A 560 -3.82 -28.62 -7.45
CA CYS A 560 -4.08 -29.39 -8.67
C CYS A 560 -3.17 -28.90 -9.80
N CYS A 561 -2.48 -29.83 -10.44
CA CYS A 561 -1.57 -29.55 -11.55
C CYS A 561 -2.17 -29.99 -12.89
N ASN A 562 -1.66 -29.45 -13.99
CA ASN A 562 -2.07 -29.88 -15.34
C ASN A 562 -1.79 -31.37 -15.58
N THR A 563 -0.82 -31.95 -14.86
CA THR A 563 -0.63 -33.40 -14.78
C THR A 563 -1.06 -33.93 -13.41
N ALA A 564 -2.05 -34.82 -13.38
CA ALA A 564 -2.60 -35.37 -12.13
C ALA A 564 -1.55 -36.05 -11.23
N ALA A 565 -0.47 -36.59 -11.81
CA ALA A 565 0.62 -37.22 -11.07
C ALA A 565 1.44 -36.24 -10.20
N GLU A 566 1.42 -34.95 -10.52
CA GLU A 566 2.09 -33.90 -9.74
C GLU A 566 1.18 -33.26 -8.69
N SER A 567 -0.14 -33.51 -8.75
CA SER A 567 -1.10 -32.91 -7.81
C SER A 567 -0.98 -33.52 -6.42
N GLY A 568 -1.07 -32.71 -5.39
CA GLY A 568 -0.89 -33.20 -4.02
C GLY A 568 -0.99 -32.12 -2.96
N PHE A 569 -0.85 -32.54 -1.69
CA PHE A 569 -0.73 -31.63 -0.56
C PHE A 569 0.63 -30.93 -0.58
N VAL A 570 0.63 -29.63 -0.28
CA VAL A 570 1.85 -28.85 -0.10
C VAL A 570 2.37 -29.08 1.32
N LEU A 571 3.47 -29.81 1.40
CA LEU A 571 4.07 -30.26 2.67
C LEU A 571 5.50 -29.73 2.87
N ASN A 572 5.92 -28.75 2.06
CA ASN A 572 7.22 -28.10 2.12
C ASN A 572 7.11 -26.57 2.11
N ASP A 573 8.22 -25.89 2.42
CA ASP A 573 8.31 -24.42 2.62
C ASP A 573 8.30 -23.62 1.30
N ASP A 574 8.63 -24.27 0.18
CA ASP A 574 8.90 -23.62 -1.11
C ASP A 574 7.85 -23.92 -2.18
N ASP A 575 6.74 -24.56 -1.79
CA ASP A 575 5.71 -25.15 -2.67
C ASP A 575 6.26 -25.61 -4.04
N THR A 576 6.96 -26.74 -4.03
CA THR A 576 7.51 -27.32 -5.27
C THR A 576 6.46 -28.08 -6.11
N THR A 577 5.18 -27.93 -5.80
CA THR A 577 4.09 -28.66 -6.46
C THR A 577 3.87 -28.09 -7.86
N CYS A 578 3.49 -28.93 -8.81
CA CYS A 578 3.27 -28.52 -10.21
C CYS A 578 4.50 -27.93 -10.94
N HIS A 579 5.72 -28.10 -10.42
CA HIS A 579 6.95 -27.50 -10.95
C HIS A 579 7.14 -27.68 -12.47
N THR A 580 6.73 -28.82 -13.04
CA THR A 580 6.88 -29.09 -14.49
C THR A 580 5.62 -28.84 -15.30
N SER A 581 4.44 -29.10 -14.73
CA SER A 581 3.18 -29.02 -15.49
C SER A 581 2.43 -27.70 -15.30
N GLY A 582 2.78 -26.90 -14.29
CA GLY A 582 2.03 -25.73 -13.86
C GLY A 582 0.69 -26.11 -13.23
N GLU A 583 0.13 -25.17 -12.47
CA GLU A 583 -1.17 -25.35 -11.86
C GLU A 583 -2.28 -25.52 -12.91
N ALA A 584 -3.26 -26.34 -12.59
CA ALA A 584 -4.45 -26.50 -13.40
C ALA A 584 -5.36 -25.28 -13.25
N VAL A 585 -5.85 -24.73 -14.37
CA VAL A 585 -6.92 -23.72 -14.32
C VAL A 585 -8.27 -24.38 -14.07
N SER A 586 -8.44 -25.63 -14.52
CA SER A 586 -9.64 -26.43 -14.33
C SER A 586 -9.28 -27.77 -13.67
N PRO A 587 -9.50 -27.91 -12.36
CA PRO A 587 -9.16 -29.13 -11.62
C PRO A 587 -9.88 -30.38 -12.17
N SER A 588 -9.18 -31.52 -12.16
CA SER A 588 -9.78 -32.82 -12.48
C SER A 588 -10.80 -33.26 -11.42
N ALA A 589 -11.71 -34.16 -11.77
CA ALA A 589 -12.71 -34.69 -10.82
C ALA A 589 -12.07 -35.35 -9.58
N SER A 590 -10.97 -36.08 -9.75
CA SER A 590 -10.22 -36.67 -8.65
C SER A 590 -9.58 -35.59 -7.77
N CYS A 591 -9.09 -34.51 -8.36
CA CYS A 591 -8.53 -33.40 -7.60
C CYS A 591 -9.60 -32.64 -6.81
N ASN A 592 -10.75 -32.35 -7.43
CA ASN A 592 -11.90 -31.77 -6.73
C ASN A 592 -12.34 -32.62 -5.54
N THR A 593 -12.30 -33.95 -5.68
CA THR A 593 -12.62 -34.88 -4.59
C THR A 593 -11.61 -34.77 -3.44
N ALA A 594 -10.31 -34.69 -3.75
CA ALA A 594 -9.28 -34.51 -2.73
C ALA A 594 -9.40 -33.15 -2.03
N MET A 595 -9.74 -32.09 -2.77
CA MET A 595 -9.96 -30.78 -2.17
C MET A 595 -11.17 -30.78 -1.22
N ALA A 596 -12.23 -31.51 -1.58
CA ALA A 596 -13.49 -31.59 -0.84
C ALA A 596 -13.48 -32.52 0.40
N ASP A 597 -12.33 -33.00 0.85
CA ASP A 597 -12.23 -33.77 2.09
C ASP A 597 -12.70 -32.92 3.30
N SER A 598 -13.78 -33.37 3.95
CA SER A 598 -14.41 -32.70 5.10
C SER A 598 -13.56 -32.65 6.37
N SER A 599 -12.46 -33.40 6.42
CA SER A 599 -11.50 -33.31 7.53
C SER A 599 -10.58 -32.10 7.44
N ARG A 600 -10.53 -31.45 6.27
CA ARG A 600 -9.73 -30.25 6.04
C ARG A 600 -10.45 -29.01 6.57
N THR A 601 -9.65 -28.06 7.03
CA THR A 601 -10.12 -26.83 7.71
C THR A 601 -9.17 -25.67 7.41
N ILE A 602 -9.70 -24.46 7.44
CA ILE A 602 -9.03 -23.16 7.47
C ILE A 602 -9.00 -22.64 8.92
N LEU A 603 -10.15 -22.58 9.60
CA LEU A 603 -10.25 -21.93 10.91
C LEU A 603 -9.88 -22.85 12.07
N GLY A 604 -9.93 -24.16 11.89
CA GLY A 604 -9.94 -25.13 12.97
C GLY A 604 -11.23 -25.08 13.79
N ALA A 605 -11.50 -26.16 14.53
CA ALA A 605 -12.78 -26.34 15.23
C ALA A 605 -13.10 -25.25 16.27
N ALA A 606 -12.10 -24.79 17.02
CA ALA A 606 -12.30 -23.82 18.11
C ALA A 606 -12.66 -22.43 17.59
N GLN A 607 -11.93 -21.93 16.57
CA GLN A 607 -12.20 -20.62 15.99
C GLN A 607 -13.49 -20.63 15.16
N LYS A 608 -13.80 -21.72 14.45
CA LYS A 608 -15.09 -21.85 13.75
C LYS A 608 -16.26 -21.73 14.73
N ALA A 609 -16.22 -22.47 15.84
CA ALA A 609 -17.24 -22.40 16.89
C ALA A 609 -17.32 -21.01 17.53
N TRP A 610 -16.18 -20.33 17.72
CA TRP A 610 -16.11 -18.95 18.21
C TRP A 610 -16.80 -17.98 17.23
N LEU A 611 -16.52 -18.07 15.94
CA LEU A 611 -17.10 -17.22 14.91
C LEU A 611 -18.61 -17.42 14.82
N GLU A 612 -19.06 -18.68 14.72
CA GLU A 612 -20.48 -19.04 14.69
C GLU A 612 -21.24 -18.50 15.90
N SER A 613 -20.69 -18.70 17.09
CA SER A 613 -21.27 -18.20 18.34
C SER A 613 -21.28 -16.67 18.40
N GLY A 614 -20.20 -16.02 17.95
CA GLY A 614 -20.08 -14.57 17.90
C GLY A 614 -21.12 -13.93 16.97
N LEU A 615 -21.30 -14.50 15.77
CA LEU A 615 -22.28 -14.03 14.79
C LEU A 615 -23.72 -14.18 15.30
N MET A 616 -24.04 -15.29 15.97
CA MET A 616 -25.35 -15.54 16.59
C MET A 616 -25.66 -14.56 17.72
N ASN A 617 -24.65 -14.27 18.55
CA ASN A 617 -24.83 -13.43 19.75
C ASN A 617 -24.74 -11.93 19.44
N SER A 618 -24.22 -11.56 18.27
CA SER A 618 -24.02 -10.16 17.90
C SER A 618 -25.35 -9.44 17.64
N THR A 619 -25.55 -8.36 18.39
CA THR A 619 -26.69 -7.44 18.25
C THR A 619 -26.36 -6.22 17.38
N ALA A 620 -25.21 -6.18 16.73
CA ALA A 620 -24.86 -5.10 15.81
C ALA A 620 -25.66 -5.18 14.51
N THR A 621 -25.98 -4.02 13.93
CA THR A 621 -26.73 -3.93 12.66
C THR A 621 -26.00 -4.63 11.53
N PHE A 622 -24.70 -4.36 11.35
CA PHE A 622 -23.80 -5.02 10.41
C PHE A 622 -22.77 -5.87 11.15
N LYS A 623 -22.41 -7.01 10.56
CA LYS A 623 -21.39 -7.94 11.07
C LYS A 623 -20.33 -8.10 9.97
N PHE A 624 -19.14 -7.58 10.21
CA PHE A 624 -18.04 -7.66 9.25
C PHE A 624 -17.10 -8.79 9.63
N ILE A 625 -16.78 -9.68 8.70
CA ILE A 625 -15.77 -10.72 8.87
C ILE A 625 -14.54 -10.25 8.10
N MET A 626 -13.45 -10.01 8.83
CA MET A 626 -12.15 -9.60 8.30
C MET A 626 -11.35 -10.86 7.97
N ASN A 627 -10.86 -10.98 6.75
CA ASN A 627 -10.38 -12.24 6.15
C ASN A 627 -9.18 -11.94 5.25
N GLY A 628 -8.15 -12.77 5.23
CA GLY A 628 -7.02 -12.60 4.30
C GLY A 628 -7.45 -13.00 2.88
N PRO A 629 -7.31 -14.29 2.50
CA PRO A 629 -7.67 -14.81 1.19
C PRO A 629 -9.18 -14.77 0.91
N PRO A 630 -9.64 -14.30 -0.26
CA PRO A 630 -11.06 -14.18 -0.58
C PRO A 630 -11.88 -15.48 -0.41
N ILE A 631 -13.13 -15.34 0.05
CA ILE A 631 -14.10 -16.43 0.14
C ILE A 631 -14.89 -16.62 -1.17
N THR A 632 -14.97 -15.60 -2.03
CA THR A 632 -15.63 -15.64 -3.34
C THR A 632 -14.92 -16.65 -4.23
N GLN A 633 -15.71 -17.49 -4.90
CA GLN A 633 -15.18 -18.40 -5.92
C GLN A 633 -14.81 -17.62 -7.19
N LEU A 634 -13.52 -17.50 -7.49
CA LEU A 634 -12.97 -16.81 -8.67
C LEU A 634 -12.52 -17.76 -9.77
N ILE A 635 -12.61 -19.08 -9.57
CA ILE A 635 -12.34 -20.18 -10.52
C ILE A 635 -10.90 -20.32 -11.02
N PHE A 636 -10.07 -19.29 -10.94
CA PHE A 636 -8.64 -19.34 -11.30
C PHE A 636 -7.76 -19.24 -10.06
N VAL A 637 -6.63 -19.96 -10.05
CA VAL A 637 -5.67 -20.01 -8.93
C VAL A 637 -6.40 -20.20 -7.57
N PRO A 638 -7.23 -21.24 -7.40
CA PRO A 638 -8.09 -21.39 -6.22
C PRO A 638 -7.38 -21.98 -4.99
N TYR A 639 -6.13 -22.44 -5.14
CA TYR A 639 -5.55 -23.45 -4.25
C TYR A 639 -5.21 -22.95 -2.85
N ASP A 640 -4.92 -21.66 -2.71
CA ASP A 640 -4.61 -21.07 -1.41
C ASP A 640 -5.82 -20.36 -0.76
N ARG A 641 -6.91 -20.20 -1.51
CA ARG A 641 -8.13 -19.54 -1.04
C ARG A 641 -9.17 -20.53 -0.52
N TRP A 642 -10.28 -20.01 0.01
CA TRP A 642 -11.40 -20.81 0.53
C TRP A 642 -11.97 -21.85 -0.45
N GLU A 643 -11.79 -21.64 -1.76
CA GLU A 643 -12.18 -22.61 -2.79
C GLU A 643 -11.46 -23.95 -2.68
N ALA A 644 -10.26 -23.97 -2.08
CA ALA A 644 -9.52 -25.19 -1.81
C ALA A 644 -9.95 -25.90 -0.53
N TRP A 645 -10.85 -25.32 0.28
CA TRP A 645 -11.48 -25.96 1.45
C TRP A 645 -13.02 -25.89 1.34
N PRO A 646 -13.60 -26.44 0.25
CA PRO A 646 -15.00 -26.21 -0.07
C PRO A 646 -15.97 -26.75 1.00
N ALA A 647 -15.58 -27.79 1.75
CA ALA A 647 -16.41 -28.33 2.82
C ALA A 647 -16.63 -27.31 3.96
N GLU A 648 -15.56 -26.82 4.60
CA GLU A 648 -15.69 -25.83 5.69
C GLU A 648 -16.24 -24.49 5.18
N ARG A 649 -15.88 -24.09 3.97
CA ARG A 649 -16.47 -22.92 3.31
C ARG A 649 -17.98 -23.04 3.23
N THR A 650 -18.51 -24.15 2.72
CA THR A 650 -19.95 -24.39 2.63
C THR A 650 -20.59 -24.43 4.02
N GLU A 651 -19.96 -25.07 5.01
CA GLU A 651 -20.49 -25.11 6.38
C GLU A 651 -20.72 -23.71 6.99
N ILE A 652 -19.78 -22.78 6.79
CA ILE A 652 -19.91 -21.40 7.30
C ILE A 652 -20.99 -20.63 6.54
N LEU A 653 -21.05 -20.76 5.21
CA LEU A 653 -22.07 -20.10 4.40
C LEU A 653 -23.48 -20.65 4.68
N ASP A 654 -23.60 -21.96 4.86
CA ASP A 654 -24.80 -22.65 5.32
C ASP A 654 -25.19 -22.18 6.71
N PHE A 655 -24.24 -22.05 7.65
CA PHE A 655 -24.52 -21.56 8.99
C PHE A 655 -25.16 -20.16 8.97
N ILE A 656 -24.58 -19.23 8.20
CA ILE A 656 -25.12 -17.87 8.05
C ILE A 656 -26.54 -17.91 7.46
N THR A 657 -26.75 -18.73 6.43
CA THR A 657 -28.01 -18.84 5.71
C THR A 657 -29.10 -19.52 6.56
N ASN A 658 -28.80 -20.68 7.14
CA ASN A 658 -29.73 -21.51 7.92
C ASN A 658 -30.17 -20.83 9.21
N ASN A 659 -29.30 -19.99 9.81
CA ASN A 659 -29.66 -19.17 10.97
C ASN A 659 -30.25 -17.80 10.59
N SER A 660 -30.47 -17.53 9.30
CA SER A 660 -31.02 -16.26 8.80
C SER A 660 -30.27 -15.03 9.31
N LEU A 661 -28.95 -15.12 9.41
CA LEU A 661 -28.12 -14.03 9.92
C LEU A 661 -28.10 -12.89 8.91
N LYS A 662 -28.52 -11.72 9.38
CA LYS A 662 -28.65 -10.52 8.53
C LYS A 662 -27.37 -9.70 8.54
N ASN A 663 -27.13 -9.03 7.41
CA ASN A 663 -26.11 -7.98 7.26
C ASN A 663 -24.68 -8.46 7.61
N VAL A 664 -24.38 -9.73 7.34
CA VAL A 664 -23.02 -10.27 7.42
C VAL A 664 -22.29 -9.92 6.13
N VAL A 665 -21.10 -9.33 6.21
CA VAL A 665 -20.29 -8.88 5.07
C VAL A 665 -18.84 -9.32 5.27
N TRP A 666 -18.24 -9.92 4.25
CA TRP A 666 -16.81 -10.28 4.25
C TRP A 666 -15.97 -9.13 3.69
N LEU A 667 -14.85 -8.84 4.34
CA LEU A 667 -13.82 -7.88 3.93
C LEU A 667 -12.52 -8.66 3.75
N SER A 668 -12.03 -8.78 2.51
CA SER A 668 -10.88 -9.63 2.16
C SER A 668 -9.76 -8.92 1.39
N THR A 669 -8.51 -9.37 1.53
CA THR A 669 -7.32 -8.85 0.83
C THR A 669 -6.66 -9.97 0.02
N ASP A 670 -5.32 -10.12 0.01
CA ASP A 670 -4.52 -11.23 -0.58
C ASP A 670 -4.53 -11.26 -2.12
N LEU A 671 -5.68 -10.97 -2.73
CA LEU A 671 -5.84 -11.04 -4.18
C LEU A 671 -5.14 -9.90 -4.93
N HIS A 672 -4.65 -8.85 -4.28
CA HIS A 672 -4.05 -7.67 -4.93
C HIS A 672 -4.97 -7.00 -5.97
N GLY A 673 -6.28 -6.99 -5.72
CA GLY A 673 -7.25 -6.32 -6.57
C GLY A 673 -8.60 -6.08 -5.90
N ILE A 674 -9.54 -5.56 -6.69
CA ILE A 674 -10.91 -5.27 -6.29
C ILE A 674 -11.83 -6.35 -6.83
N VAL A 675 -12.55 -7.00 -5.94
CA VAL A 675 -13.66 -7.92 -6.27
C VAL A 675 -14.85 -7.57 -5.40
N ILE A 676 -16.00 -7.36 -6.02
CA ILE A 676 -17.25 -7.11 -5.30
C ILE A 676 -18.26 -8.17 -5.68
N SER A 677 -18.68 -8.95 -4.69
CA SER A 677 -19.66 -10.04 -4.80
C SER A 677 -20.86 -9.73 -3.91
N PRO A 678 -21.88 -8.99 -4.39
CA PRO A 678 -22.86 -8.35 -3.51
C PRO A 678 -23.99 -9.28 -3.03
N GLN A 679 -24.22 -10.43 -3.68
CA GLN A 679 -25.38 -11.28 -3.39
C GLN A 679 -25.17 -12.78 -3.64
N ARG A 680 -24.02 -13.23 -4.13
CA ARG A 680 -23.75 -14.64 -4.43
C ARG A 680 -22.27 -14.92 -4.22
N LEU A 681 -21.95 -16.01 -3.53
CA LEU A 681 -20.57 -16.45 -3.33
C LEU A 681 -20.24 -17.75 -4.07
N ASP A 682 -21.24 -18.53 -4.47
CA ASP A 682 -21.06 -19.86 -5.07
C ASP A 682 -21.95 -20.03 -6.30
N THR A 683 -21.34 -20.46 -7.41
CA THR A 683 -22.00 -20.73 -8.69
C THR A 683 -22.01 -22.21 -9.06
N ALA A 684 -21.17 -23.03 -8.41
CA ALA A 684 -21.00 -24.44 -8.73
C ALA A 684 -22.17 -25.30 -8.20
N THR A 685 -22.81 -24.86 -7.11
CA THR A 685 -23.90 -25.63 -6.45
C THR A 685 -25.30 -25.09 -6.75
N ASN A 686 -25.45 -24.04 -7.57
CA ASN A 686 -26.68 -23.23 -7.65
C ASN A 686 -27.16 -22.72 -6.27
N SER A 687 -26.28 -22.64 -5.27
CA SER A 687 -26.66 -22.16 -3.94
C SER A 687 -27.06 -20.69 -3.98
N THR A 688 -27.95 -20.31 -3.06
CA THR A 688 -28.51 -18.96 -2.94
C THR A 688 -27.86 -18.16 -1.81
N HIS A 689 -26.61 -18.46 -1.43
CA HIS A 689 -25.94 -17.72 -0.35
C HIS A 689 -25.81 -16.25 -0.72
N THR A 690 -26.40 -15.37 0.09
CA THR A 690 -26.50 -13.93 -0.20
C THR A 690 -25.51 -13.05 0.56
N THR A 691 -24.53 -13.64 1.24
CA THR A 691 -23.54 -12.89 2.01
C THR A 691 -22.61 -12.12 1.08
N PRO A 692 -22.56 -10.78 1.17
CA PRO A 692 -21.66 -9.99 0.34
C PRO A 692 -20.19 -10.22 0.73
N GLU A 693 -19.31 -10.24 -0.25
CA GLU A 693 -17.87 -10.07 -0.06
C GLU A 693 -17.37 -8.87 -0.84
N ILE A 694 -16.43 -8.17 -0.22
CA ILE A 694 -15.74 -7.01 -0.74
C ILE A 694 -14.26 -7.33 -0.60
N VAL A 695 -13.51 -7.24 -1.70
CA VAL A 695 -12.06 -7.47 -1.74
C VAL A 695 -11.37 -6.16 -2.10
N ALA A 696 -10.28 -5.84 -1.41
CA ALA A 696 -9.47 -4.65 -1.61
C ALA A 696 -7.98 -4.99 -1.52
N GLY A 697 -7.13 -3.99 -1.80
CA GLY A 697 -5.68 -4.18 -1.87
C GLY A 697 -5.20 -4.41 -3.31
N ALA A 698 -3.90 -4.33 -3.57
CA ALA A 698 -2.83 -4.09 -2.61
C ALA A 698 -2.60 -2.60 -2.32
N ILE A 699 -1.97 -2.27 -1.17
CA ILE A 699 -1.36 -0.93 -0.97
C ILE A 699 0.09 -0.88 -1.41
N GLY A 700 0.73 -2.03 -1.53
CA GLY A 700 2.14 -2.17 -1.85
C GLY A 700 2.50 -3.56 -2.36
N MET A 701 1.86 -4.03 -3.42
CA MET A 701 2.28 -5.21 -4.19
C MET A 701 1.86 -4.99 -5.66
N ASP A 702 2.40 -5.75 -6.61
CA ASP A 702 1.91 -5.64 -7.97
C ASP A 702 0.42 -6.00 -8.03
N PRO A 703 -0.42 -5.26 -8.78
CA PRO A 703 -1.80 -5.68 -8.97
C PRO A 703 -1.85 -7.07 -9.62
N LEU A 704 -2.81 -7.89 -9.21
CA LEU A 704 -2.93 -9.29 -9.63
C LEU A 704 -2.74 -9.53 -11.12
N PHE A 705 -3.21 -8.62 -11.97
CA PHE A 705 -3.04 -8.71 -13.41
C PHE A 705 -1.59 -9.03 -13.85
N ARG A 706 -0.60 -8.51 -13.13
CA ARG A 706 0.84 -8.71 -13.42
C ARG A 706 1.39 -10.00 -12.84
N GLU A 707 0.71 -10.56 -11.85
CA GLU A 707 1.06 -11.81 -11.20
C GLU A 707 0.43 -13.03 -11.89
N LEU A 708 -0.66 -12.80 -12.64
CA LEU A 708 -1.35 -13.86 -13.36
C LEU A 708 -0.43 -14.51 -14.41
N PRO A 709 -0.31 -15.86 -14.41
CA PRO A 709 0.48 -16.54 -15.40
C PRO A 709 -0.13 -16.35 -16.80
N PRO A 710 0.68 -16.39 -17.88
CA PRO A 710 0.20 -16.16 -19.25
C PRO A 710 -0.98 -17.06 -19.68
N SER A 711 -1.08 -18.26 -19.09
CA SER A 711 -2.20 -19.18 -19.30
C SER A 711 -3.53 -18.55 -18.88
N ILE A 712 -3.58 -17.83 -17.76
CA ILE A 712 -4.79 -17.17 -17.22
C ILE A 712 -5.14 -15.91 -18.02
N LEU A 713 -4.16 -15.19 -18.56
CA LEU A 713 -4.40 -13.98 -19.36
C LEU A 713 -5.34 -14.23 -20.56
N SER A 714 -5.36 -15.46 -21.09
CA SER A 714 -6.29 -15.86 -22.16
C SER A 714 -7.74 -16.05 -21.71
N PHE A 715 -7.97 -16.32 -20.42
CA PHE A 715 -9.30 -16.49 -19.80
C PHE A 715 -9.90 -15.17 -19.31
N LEU A 716 -9.07 -14.14 -19.09
CA LEU A 716 -9.49 -12.81 -18.65
C LEU A 716 -10.74 -12.26 -19.39
N PRO A 717 -10.88 -12.37 -20.73
CA PRO A 717 -12.05 -11.87 -21.45
C PRO A 717 -13.37 -12.57 -21.10
N ILE A 718 -13.33 -13.81 -20.59
CA ILE A 718 -14.52 -14.60 -20.25
C ILE A 718 -14.89 -14.53 -18.77
N ILE A 719 -14.04 -13.95 -17.91
CA ILE A 719 -14.29 -13.79 -16.46
C ILE A 719 -15.68 -13.19 -16.18
N PRO A 720 -16.14 -12.11 -16.86
CA PRO A 720 -17.47 -11.57 -16.60
C PRO A 720 -18.59 -12.59 -16.86
N SER A 721 -18.46 -13.48 -17.85
CA SER A 721 -19.47 -14.53 -18.06
C SER A 721 -19.31 -15.72 -17.11
N ALA A 722 -18.07 -16.02 -16.71
CA ALA A 722 -17.76 -17.17 -15.86
C ALA A 722 -18.03 -16.91 -14.36
N LEU A 723 -18.03 -15.64 -13.94
CA LEU A 723 -18.24 -15.22 -12.56
C LEU A 723 -19.52 -14.37 -12.39
N PRO A 724 -20.73 -14.87 -12.73
CA PRO A 724 -21.97 -14.09 -12.69
C PRO A 724 -22.30 -13.48 -11.30
N GLN A 725 -21.70 -14.00 -10.24
CA GLN A 725 -21.80 -13.53 -8.86
C GLN A 725 -20.98 -12.26 -8.57
N VAL A 726 -19.85 -12.07 -9.26
CA VAL A 726 -18.97 -10.92 -9.10
C VAL A 726 -19.56 -9.76 -9.89
N SER A 727 -20.05 -8.73 -9.22
CA SER A 727 -20.59 -7.53 -9.87
C SER A 727 -19.50 -6.59 -10.37
N GLU A 728 -18.35 -6.54 -9.69
CA GLU A 728 -17.24 -5.67 -10.07
C GLU A 728 -15.90 -6.40 -9.87
N PHE A 729 -14.97 -6.18 -10.80
CA PHE A 729 -13.64 -6.78 -10.82
C PHE A 729 -12.65 -5.76 -11.41
N ASP A 730 -11.66 -5.30 -10.63
CA ASP A 730 -10.58 -4.39 -11.07
C ASP A 730 -9.25 -4.85 -10.46
N ILE A 731 -8.34 -5.39 -11.26
CA ILE A 731 -7.14 -6.09 -10.78
C ILE A 731 -5.81 -5.44 -11.23
N ASP A 732 -5.87 -4.16 -11.61
CA ASP A 732 -4.74 -3.43 -12.20
C ASP A 732 -4.40 -2.15 -11.40
N ARG A 733 -4.76 -2.08 -10.11
CA ARG A 733 -4.54 -0.87 -9.29
C ARG A 733 -4.30 -1.15 -7.82
N PHE A 734 -3.39 -0.36 -7.27
CA PHE A 734 -3.37 -0.09 -5.84
C PHE A 734 -4.66 0.59 -5.40
N ASN A 735 -5.20 0.15 -4.27
CA ASN A 735 -6.43 0.72 -3.74
C ASN A 735 -6.53 0.65 -2.22
N VAL A 736 -7.36 1.53 -1.69
CA VAL A 736 -7.79 1.57 -0.29
C VAL A 736 -9.27 1.89 -0.24
N VAL A 737 -9.97 1.45 0.80
CA VAL A 737 -11.42 1.62 0.92
C VAL A 737 -11.76 2.49 2.12
N THR A 738 -12.71 3.41 1.97
CA THR A 738 -13.43 3.97 3.12
C THR A 738 -14.76 3.26 3.32
N ILE A 739 -15.06 2.90 4.57
CA ILE A 739 -16.32 2.30 4.99
C ILE A 739 -17.03 3.30 5.88
N ASN A 740 -18.19 3.81 5.44
CA ASN A 740 -19.03 4.70 6.22
C ASN A 740 -20.32 3.95 6.58
N VAL A 741 -20.55 3.65 7.86
CA VAL A 741 -21.83 3.08 8.31
C VAL A 741 -22.63 4.16 9.01
N ASP A 742 -23.69 4.60 8.34
CA ASP A 742 -24.58 5.65 8.82
C ASP A 742 -25.83 5.04 9.46
N PRO A 743 -26.27 5.56 10.62
CA PRO A 743 -27.52 5.13 11.24
C PRO A 743 -28.72 5.57 10.38
N GLY A 744 -29.81 4.80 10.41
CA GLY A 744 -31.00 5.11 9.65
C GLY A 744 -32.05 4.00 9.73
N ALA A 745 -33.15 4.18 9.00
CA ALA A 745 -34.19 3.17 8.82
C ALA A 745 -34.44 2.94 7.32
N PRO A 746 -33.62 2.14 6.62
CA PRO A 746 -32.53 1.31 7.15
C PRO A 746 -31.20 2.06 7.37
N ALA A 747 -30.33 1.51 8.21
CA ALA A 747 -28.92 1.93 8.26
C ALA A 747 -28.22 1.57 6.94
N VAL A 748 -27.16 2.30 6.59
CA VAL A 748 -26.48 2.13 5.30
C VAL A 748 -24.98 2.01 5.51
N ALA A 749 -24.37 0.97 4.97
CA ALA A 749 -22.92 0.83 4.87
C ALA A 749 -22.47 1.22 3.45
N ARG A 750 -21.72 2.31 3.32
CA ARG A 750 -21.16 2.81 2.06
C ARG A 750 -19.68 2.50 1.97
N PHE A 751 -19.26 2.02 0.80
CA PHE A 751 -17.88 1.69 0.47
C PHE A 751 -17.42 2.58 -0.67
N ASP A 752 -16.32 3.30 -0.48
CA ASP A 752 -15.69 4.10 -1.53
C ASP A 752 -14.23 3.64 -1.70
N PHE A 753 -13.92 3.10 -2.87
CA PHE A 753 -12.57 2.67 -3.28
C PHE A 753 -11.82 3.87 -3.84
N LEU A 754 -10.63 4.10 -3.30
CA LEU A 754 -9.75 5.19 -3.66
C LEU A 754 -8.46 4.62 -4.28
N ASP A 755 -8.04 5.19 -5.41
CA ASP A 755 -6.71 4.93 -5.99
C ASP A 755 -5.68 5.93 -5.47
N ARG A 756 -4.39 5.69 -5.75
CA ARG A 756 -3.27 6.56 -5.34
C ARG A 756 -3.32 8.00 -5.88
N THR A 757 -4.26 8.29 -6.78
CA THR A 757 -4.45 9.61 -7.37
C THR A 757 -5.51 10.44 -6.62
N GLY A 758 -6.14 9.84 -5.61
CA GLY A 758 -7.27 10.37 -4.86
C GLY A 758 -8.59 10.26 -5.59
N ALA A 759 -8.66 9.41 -6.61
CA ALA A 759 -9.90 9.17 -7.31
C ALA A 759 -10.74 8.17 -6.54
N THR A 760 -12.00 8.51 -6.30
CA THR A 760 -13.01 7.48 -6.10
C THR A 760 -13.19 6.72 -7.42
N ILE A 761 -12.70 5.50 -7.47
CA ILE A 761 -12.79 4.63 -8.64
C ILE A 761 -14.10 3.84 -8.62
N HIS A 762 -14.56 3.44 -7.43
CA HIS A 762 -15.79 2.70 -7.23
C HIS A 762 -16.48 3.14 -5.94
N SER A 763 -17.82 3.19 -5.97
CA SER A 763 -18.67 3.47 -4.81
C SER A 763 -19.90 2.58 -4.87
N PHE A 764 -20.28 2.00 -3.73
CA PHE A 764 -21.58 1.34 -3.58
C PHE A 764 -22.04 1.37 -2.12
N SER A 765 -23.29 0.94 -1.90
CA SER A 765 -23.87 0.91 -0.56
C SER A 765 -24.69 -0.36 -0.34
N ILE A 766 -24.64 -0.87 0.88
CA ILE A 766 -25.46 -1.98 1.36
C ILE A 766 -26.45 -1.40 2.37
N ASN A 767 -27.74 -1.53 2.07
CA ASN A 767 -28.79 -1.17 3.01
C ASN A 767 -29.00 -2.31 4.01
N ALA A 768 -29.07 -1.99 5.29
CA ALA A 768 -29.37 -2.98 6.31
C ALA A 768 -30.76 -3.59 6.09
N VAL A 769 -30.84 -4.91 6.19
CA VAL A 769 -32.11 -5.63 6.27
C VAL A 769 -32.67 -5.42 7.69
N PRO A 770 -33.93 -4.94 7.81
CA PRO A 770 -34.59 -4.71 9.11
C PRO A 770 -34.72 -5.97 9.95
#